data_AF-A0A8B7Z6J7-F1
#
_entry.id   AF-A0A8B7Z6J7-F1
#
_cell.length_a   1.000
_cell.length_b   1.000
_cell.length_c   1.000
_cell.angle_alpha   90.00
_cell.angle_beta   90.00
_cell.angle_gamma   90.00
#
_symmetry.space_group_name_H-M   'P 1'
#
loop_
_entity.id
_entity.type
_entity.pdbx_description
1 polymer ?
#
loop_
_entity_poly.entity_id
_entity_poly.type
_entity_poly.pdbx_seq_one_letter_code
_entity_poly.pdbx_strand_id
1 'polypeptide(L)'
;MADLQTKYQKLAQEFAKLRAQNQVLKKAVVDEQEKQNSLKDNLKEKDQKIRKFEQELDSLTFRNQQLTKRVNVLQDELEAAEGKGKKNKSREADHGMSNRAALPGVMNEELQSKIKENERLHKQVYETTQSHQQAMMQLQDKLSTLESLSSQHQNVLESSAKKHQETVERLQQEKAMLEVKLQAQEKEARESIQKAEESTQKLGVLEEELGGKVAWMTHIIQTKLPFNDTEKRELNALNVPTHDRKHQVSSVLNMEKCSHDRHELCAGLSNLHTYTEQRSKIFPVDSTTGPISAVNQKFCSYLHENASYLRPVEQAFKNFLDNIREESLTTLETATELQDFSAKFSKYIAYLEKLLPYQLLSLEEECALSTCPQTLESRNMELHASFKKLTAALAKLDTYLAVLAAVSTQSCDYPQANHRMFFEKLSECCQNLSNVMKDVSKNYNFKVSLEHQLPTASQKLRTTDECVVSSLISLVTCTGKIANFTKSNLEFLSTPPGFRTRGHTFIGTSQFEGAISSPAVTALRQKAVNYMTALSKPCPDSVPYERALRNQRILLSSTESQTGLAQQLAKTSEKMSQLEQDREHWKLEAQLVQIKLTKESQKCVVLEAELKRLRSGGKVTSPIDQESMVAQAMAKAVEVDTIPSRAPAKGKTEPQVDTSMLGQLEGITMDFGESDETSRENLIKSHYTTRLAQLTAQRQVVDGKVVNFSSECRALQKRLALAEKAKEKHVEELQTAHKNVTQLQDELQTTTRSYESQLSMMSEHLCSMNEKLTAQKDQIDALKLAAKPNKKGKSK
;
A
#
# COMPACT_ATOMS: atom_id res chain seq x y z
N MET A 1 -30.89 8.44 -14.91
CA MET A 1 -32.05 7.53 -15.09
C MET A 1 -31.61 6.07 -15.18
N ALA A 2 -31.18 5.57 -16.35
CA ALA A 2 -30.99 4.12 -16.61
C ALA A 2 -30.19 3.35 -15.53
N ASP A 3 -29.00 3.81 -15.14
CA ASP A 3 -28.14 3.13 -14.15
C ASP A 3 -28.82 2.93 -12.76
N LEU A 4 -29.64 3.89 -12.31
CA LEU A 4 -30.39 3.75 -11.07
C LEU A 4 -31.46 2.65 -11.19
N GLN A 5 -32.16 2.60 -12.33
CA GLN A 5 -33.16 1.57 -12.61
C GLN A 5 -32.52 0.17 -12.71
N THR A 6 -31.33 0.06 -13.31
CA THR A 6 -30.54 -1.20 -13.33
C THR A 6 -30.15 -1.65 -11.92
N LYS A 7 -29.82 -0.72 -11.01
CA LYS A 7 -29.50 -1.02 -9.61
C LYS A 7 -30.73 -1.50 -8.83
N TYR A 8 -31.90 -0.87 -9.01
CA TYR A 8 -33.16 -1.37 -8.46
C TYR A 8 -33.55 -2.75 -9.01
N GLN A 9 -33.37 -3.00 -10.31
CA GLN A 9 -33.64 -4.30 -10.94
C GLN A 9 -32.79 -5.42 -10.30
N LYS A 10 -31.48 -5.19 -10.11
CA LYS A 10 -30.58 -6.14 -9.44
C LYS A 10 -30.96 -6.37 -7.97
N LEU A 11 -31.30 -5.30 -7.23
CA LEU A 11 -31.72 -5.42 -5.83
C LEU A 11 -33.02 -6.24 -5.69
N ALA A 12 -33.98 -6.06 -6.61
CA ALA A 12 -35.20 -6.87 -6.65
C ALA A 12 -34.93 -8.35 -6.98
N GLN A 13 -33.96 -8.64 -7.86
CA GLN A 13 -33.54 -10.02 -8.17
C GLN A 13 -32.86 -10.70 -6.98
N GLU A 14 -31.95 -10.02 -6.26
CA GLU A 14 -31.34 -10.60 -5.05
C GLU A 14 -32.37 -10.79 -3.91
N PHE A 15 -33.31 -9.85 -3.74
CA PHE A 15 -34.40 -10.00 -2.78
C PHE A 15 -35.31 -11.20 -3.13
N ALA A 16 -35.59 -11.44 -4.41
CA ALA A 16 -36.35 -12.60 -4.86
C ALA A 16 -35.60 -13.93 -4.57
N LYS A 17 -34.29 -14.00 -4.83
CA LYS A 17 -33.45 -15.17 -4.48
C LYS A 17 -33.47 -15.45 -2.98
N LEU A 18 -33.22 -14.44 -2.15
CA LEU A 18 -33.23 -14.56 -0.69
C LEU A 18 -34.60 -15.00 -0.16
N ARG A 19 -35.69 -14.51 -0.75
CA ARG A 19 -37.06 -14.93 -0.40
C ARG A 19 -37.31 -16.41 -0.73
N ALA A 20 -36.85 -16.89 -1.89
CA ALA A 20 -36.95 -18.30 -2.27
C ALA A 20 -36.10 -19.20 -1.35
N GLN A 21 -34.86 -18.82 -1.07
CA GLN A 21 -33.98 -19.53 -0.12
C GLN A 21 -34.60 -19.60 1.28
N ASN A 22 -35.21 -18.51 1.76
CA ASN A 22 -35.88 -18.49 3.06
C ASN A 22 -37.11 -19.42 3.12
N GLN A 23 -37.83 -19.62 2.01
CA GLN A 23 -38.91 -20.60 1.93
C GLN A 23 -38.39 -22.04 1.97
N VAL A 24 -37.31 -22.36 1.24
CA VAL A 24 -36.68 -23.69 1.28
C VAL A 24 -36.15 -24.00 2.68
N LEU A 25 -35.44 -23.06 3.32
CA LEU A 25 -34.94 -23.22 4.69
C LEU A 25 -36.08 -23.40 5.70
N LYS A 26 -37.17 -22.64 5.59
CA LYS A 26 -38.35 -22.82 6.45
C LYS A 26 -38.98 -24.19 6.28
N LYS A 27 -39.07 -24.72 5.05
CA LYS A 27 -39.57 -26.07 4.83
C LYS A 27 -38.64 -27.11 5.47
N ALA A 28 -37.33 -27.03 5.22
CA ALA A 28 -36.37 -27.97 5.80
C ALA A 28 -36.38 -27.99 7.34
N VAL A 29 -36.60 -26.85 7.99
CA VAL A 29 -36.77 -26.76 9.44
C VAL A 29 -38.06 -27.43 9.93
N VAL A 30 -39.17 -27.32 9.19
CA VAL A 30 -40.43 -28.02 9.52
C VAL A 30 -40.28 -29.52 9.30
N ASP A 31 -39.76 -29.94 8.14
CA ASP A 31 -39.54 -31.35 7.78
C ASP A 31 -38.64 -32.05 8.84
N GLU A 32 -37.59 -31.39 9.33
CA GLU A 32 -36.72 -31.93 10.39
C GLU A 32 -37.35 -31.86 11.79
N GLN A 33 -38.24 -30.90 12.08
CA GLN A 33 -39.02 -30.89 13.33
C GLN A 33 -40.07 -32.02 13.39
N GLU A 34 -40.76 -32.31 12.28
CA GLU A 34 -41.66 -33.46 12.18
C GLU A 34 -40.89 -34.79 12.38
N LYS A 35 -39.71 -34.91 11.76
CA LYS A 35 -38.78 -36.03 11.95
C LYS A 35 -38.25 -36.15 13.38
N GLN A 36 -37.94 -35.02 14.05
CA GLN A 36 -37.53 -35.04 15.45
C GLN A 36 -38.68 -35.50 16.37
N ASN A 37 -39.92 -35.13 16.07
CA ASN A 37 -41.09 -35.55 16.84
C ASN A 37 -41.39 -37.04 16.62
N SER A 38 -41.35 -37.55 15.38
CA SER A 38 -41.56 -38.98 15.11
C SER A 38 -40.48 -39.86 15.75
N LEU A 39 -39.24 -39.39 15.83
CA LEU A 39 -38.16 -40.06 16.58
C LEU A 39 -38.41 -40.07 18.09
N LYS A 40 -38.88 -38.95 18.68
CA LYS A 40 -39.27 -38.90 20.10
C LYS A 40 -40.41 -39.86 20.44
N ASP A 41 -41.41 -40.00 19.57
CA ASP A 41 -42.53 -40.91 19.82
C ASP A 41 -42.17 -42.38 19.60
N ASN A 42 -41.31 -42.70 18.62
CA ASN A 42 -40.69 -44.02 18.51
C ASN A 42 -39.89 -44.39 19.76
N LEU A 43 -39.12 -43.44 20.33
CA LEU A 43 -38.34 -43.67 21.55
C LEU A 43 -39.25 -43.97 22.75
N LYS A 44 -40.33 -43.20 22.95
CA LYS A 44 -41.36 -43.50 23.97
C LYS A 44 -41.98 -44.89 23.79
N GLU A 45 -42.24 -45.30 22.54
CA GLU A 45 -42.81 -46.63 22.26
C GLU A 45 -41.82 -47.76 22.57
N LYS A 46 -40.52 -47.53 22.33
CA LYS A 46 -39.43 -48.45 22.73
C LYS A 46 -39.30 -48.53 24.25
N ASP A 47 -39.31 -47.41 24.96
CA ASP A 47 -39.29 -47.37 26.44
C ASP A 47 -40.49 -48.13 27.04
N GLN A 48 -41.69 -47.98 26.45
CA GLN A 48 -42.88 -48.74 26.88
C GLN A 48 -42.76 -50.24 26.60
N LYS A 49 -42.04 -50.66 25.54
CA LYS A 49 -41.76 -52.07 25.25
C LYS A 49 -40.72 -52.64 26.21
N ILE A 50 -39.66 -51.89 26.51
CA ILE A 50 -38.64 -52.24 27.52
C ILE A 50 -39.31 -52.48 28.87
N ARG A 51 -40.13 -51.53 29.36
CA ARG A 51 -40.85 -51.67 30.64
C ARG A 51 -41.80 -52.87 30.72
N LYS A 52 -42.34 -53.33 29.59
CA LYS A 52 -43.14 -54.57 29.53
C LYS A 52 -42.24 -55.80 29.65
N PHE A 53 -41.12 -55.84 28.93
CA PHE A 53 -40.16 -56.94 29.05
C PHE A 53 -39.48 -57.00 30.42
N GLU A 54 -39.26 -55.87 31.08
CA GLU A 54 -38.82 -55.81 32.49
C GLU A 54 -39.86 -56.47 33.43
N GLN A 55 -41.15 -56.12 33.28
CA GLN A 55 -42.24 -56.73 34.06
C GLN A 55 -42.42 -58.23 33.76
N GLU A 56 -42.21 -58.66 32.51
CA GLU A 56 -42.21 -60.07 32.12
C GLU A 56 -41.01 -60.82 32.71
N LEU A 57 -39.82 -60.20 32.73
CA LEU A 57 -38.61 -60.75 33.37
C LEU A 57 -38.77 -60.87 34.89
N ASP A 58 -39.35 -59.87 35.57
CA ASP A 58 -39.64 -59.94 37.01
C ASP A 58 -40.64 -61.06 37.32
N SER A 59 -41.70 -61.18 36.51
CA SER A 59 -42.71 -62.24 36.63
C SER A 59 -42.12 -63.64 36.42
N LEU A 60 -41.29 -63.82 35.39
CA LEU A 60 -40.57 -65.06 35.12
C LEU A 60 -39.53 -65.38 36.20
N THR A 61 -38.84 -64.36 36.72
CA THR A 61 -37.87 -64.50 37.81
C THR A 61 -38.55 -64.94 39.10
N PHE A 62 -39.69 -64.31 39.46
CA PHE A 62 -40.50 -64.73 40.60
C PHE A 62 -40.99 -66.18 40.45
N ARG A 63 -41.47 -66.55 39.25
CA ARG A 63 -41.92 -67.92 38.96
C ARG A 63 -40.77 -68.94 39.01
N ASN A 64 -39.58 -68.59 38.53
CA ASN A 64 -38.38 -69.42 38.66
C ASN A 64 -37.91 -69.54 40.11
N GLN A 65 -37.97 -68.47 40.92
CA GLN A 65 -37.68 -68.53 42.36
C GLN A 65 -38.69 -69.42 43.10
N GLN A 66 -39.97 -69.39 42.72
CA GLN A 66 -41.00 -70.27 43.28
C GLN A 66 -40.76 -71.74 42.91
N LEU A 67 -40.39 -72.02 41.65
CA LEU A 67 -40.00 -73.35 41.19
C LEU A 67 -38.74 -73.84 41.92
N THR A 68 -37.71 -72.99 42.03
CA THR A 68 -36.46 -73.31 42.76
C THR A 68 -36.76 -73.67 44.21
N LYS A 69 -37.54 -72.85 44.93
CA LYS A 69 -37.95 -73.17 46.31
C LYS A 69 -38.71 -74.50 46.42
N ARG A 70 -39.54 -74.85 45.43
CA ARG A 70 -40.25 -76.13 45.40
C ARG A 70 -39.33 -77.31 45.05
N VAL A 71 -38.33 -77.12 44.19
CA VAL A 71 -37.30 -78.12 43.90
C VAL A 71 -36.44 -78.36 45.14
N ASN A 72 -35.99 -77.31 45.82
CA ASN A 72 -35.23 -77.43 47.06
C ASN A 72 -36.02 -78.23 48.12
N VAL A 73 -37.30 -77.91 48.38
CA VAL A 73 -38.13 -78.68 49.33
C VAL A 73 -38.28 -80.15 48.91
N LEU A 74 -38.42 -80.44 47.61
CA LEU A 74 -38.46 -81.82 47.10
C LEU A 74 -37.08 -82.53 47.20
N GLN A 75 -35.97 -81.79 47.24
CA GLN A 75 -34.63 -82.33 47.51
C GLN A 75 -34.42 -82.56 49.00
N ASP A 76 -34.84 -81.63 49.87
CA ASP A 76 -34.84 -81.78 51.33
C ASP A 76 -35.68 -83.01 51.76
N GLU A 77 -36.85 -83.22 51.12
CA GLU A 77 -37.69 -84.41 51.30
C GLU A 77 -37.02 -85.71 50.81
N LEU A 78 -36.18 -85.64 49.75
CA LEU A 78 -35.45 -86.79 49.21
C LEU A 78 -34.25 -87.16 50.10
N GLU A 79 -33.43 -86.19 50.52
CA GLU A 79 -32.30 -86.42 51.42
C GLU A 79 -32.78 -86.94 52.80
N ALA A 80 -33.93 -86.47 53.28
CA ALA A 80 -34.58 -87.00 54.47
C ALA A 80 -35.06 -88.46 54.31
N ALA A 81 -35.36 -88.91 53.09
CA ALA A 81 -35.72 -90.29 52.77
C ALA A 81 -34.48 -91.20 52.62
N GLU A 82 -33.39 -90.71 52.01
CA GLU A 82 -32.17 -91.49 51.78
C GLU A 82 -31.27 -91.61 53.03
N GLY A 83 -31.43 -90.73 54.02
CA GLY A 83 -30.61 -90.67 55.25
C GLY A 83 -30.68 -91.87 56.23
N LYS A 84 -31.20 -93.04 55.85
CA LYS A 84 -31.36 -94.22 56.73
C LYS A 84 -30.88 -95.53 56.11
N GLY A 85 -29.63 -95.92 56.38
CA GLY A 85 -29.14 -97.27 56.02
C GLY A 85 -27.94 -97.78 56.82
N LYS A 86 -28.13 -98.92 57.53
CA LYS A 86 -27.22 -100.10 57.66
C LYS A 86 -27.48 -100.93 58.94
N LYS A 87 -27.74 -102.24 58.78
CA LYS A 87 -26.85 -103.35 59.21
C LYS A 87 -27.43 -104.78 59.00
N ASN A 88 -26.53 -105.70 58.61
CA ASN A 88 -26.45 -107.15 58.92
C ASN A 88 -27.39 -108.23 58.27
N LYS A 89 -26.80 -108.97 57.30
CA LYS A 89 -26.26 -110.37 57.45
C LYS A 89 -27.19 -111.63 57.43
N SER A 90 -27.34 -112.21 56.22
CA SER A 90 -27.29 -113.65 55.80
C SER A 90 -28.00 -114.79 56.59
N ARG A 91 -28.76 -115.67 55.89
CA ARG A 91 -28.45 -117.12 55.66
C ARG A 91 -29.55 -117.95 54.93
N GLU A 92 -29.27 -119.25 54.77
CA GLU A 92 -29.96 -120.35 54.06
C GLU A 92 -30.64 -121.34 55.09
N ALA A 93 -31.30 -122.49 54.85
CA ALA A 93 -31.83 -123.35 53.75
C ALA A 93 -32.59 -124.55 54.43
N ASP A 94 -33.32 -125.51 53.83
CA ASP A 94 -34.13 -125.70 52.59
C ASP A 94 -34.82 -127.13 52.62
N HIS A 95 -35.70 -127.47 51.66
CA HIS A 95 -36.24 -128.83 51.31
C HIS A 95 -37.26 -129.56 52.26
N GLY A 96 -38.12 -130.44 51.70
CA GLY A 96 -38.78 -131.54 52.45
C GLY A 96 -40.20 -132.02 52.03
N MET A 97 -40.36 -133.30 51.60
CA MET A 97 -41.62 -133.98 51.16
C MET A 97 -42.32 -134.83 52.25
N SER A 98 -43.58 -135.32 52.04
CA SER A 98 -43.93 -136.75 52.29
C SER A 98 -45.30 -137.28 51.78
N ASN A 99 -45.41 -138.63 51.83
CA ASN A 99 -46.44 -139.65 51.50
C ASN A 99 -47.59 -139.80 52.56
N ARG A 100 -48.51 -140.80 52.60
CA ARG A 100 -49.29 -141.69 51.67
C ARG A 100 -49.82 -142.92 52.46
N ALA A 101 -51.13 -143.22 52.46
CA ALA A 101 -51.73 -144.54 52.83
C ALA A 101 -53.27 -144.55 52.62
N ALA A 102 -54.04 -145.64 52.79
CA ALA A 102 -54.04 -146.98 52.17
C ALA A 102 -55.21 -147.83 52.76
N LEU A 103 -55.93 -148.65 51.96
CA LEU A 103 -56.76 -149.82 52.37
C LEU A 103 -57.29 -150.57 51.10
N PRO A 104 -57.59 -151.89 51.12
CA PRO A 104 -57.84 -152.71 49.91
C PRO A 104 -59.28 -153.23 49.74
N GLY A 105 -59.65 -153.78 48.56
CA GLY A 105 -60.96 -154.45 48.40
C GLY A 105 -61.30 -155.19 47.09
N VAL A 106 -61.39 -154.49 45.94
CA VAL A 106 -61.99 -155.05 44.70
C VAL A 106 -61.15 -154.70 43.46
N MET A 107 -60.15 -155.52 43.14
CA MET A 107 -59.01 -155.07 42.31
C MET A 107 -59.08 -155.41 40.80
N ASN A 108 -60.02 -156.24 40.35
CA ASN A 108 -59.95 -156.83 39.00
C ASN A 108 -60.73 -156.06 37.91
N GLU A 109 -61.90 -155.49 38.21
CA GLU A 109 -62.76 -154.84 37.21
C GLU A 109 -62.45 -153.35 37.02
N GLU A 110 -62.17 -152.61 38.09
CA GLU A 110 -61.75 -151.19 37.99
C GLU A 110 -60.52 -151.01 37.09
N LEU A 111 -59.58 -151.96 37.13
CA LEU A 111 -58.30 -151.90 36.42
C LEU A 111 -58.52 -151.72 34.91
N GLN A 112 -59.46 -152.46 34.33
CA GLN A 112 -59.71 -152.45 32.89
C GLN A 112 -60.40 -151.16 32.41
N SER A 113 -61.21 -150.54 33.26
CA SER A 113 -61.81 -149.22 32.98
C SER A 113 -60.76 -148.11 33.13
N LYS A 114 -59.97 -148.14 34.21
CA LYS A 114 -58.88 -147.18 34.47
C LYS A 114 -57.80 -147.20 33.38
N ILE A 115 -57.55 -148.32 32.71
CA ILE A 115 -56.63 -148.38 31.55
C ILE A 115 -57.16 -147.54 30.37
N LYS A 116 -58.44 -147.67 30.00
CA LYS A 116 -59.04 -146.91 28.89
C LYS A 116 -59.15 -145.42 29.17
N GLU A 117 -59.50 -145.03 30.40
CA GLU A 117 -59.52 -143.63 30.79
C GLU A 117 -58.10 -143.02 30.79
N ASN A 118 -57.09 -143.75 31.29
CA ASN A 118 -55.70 -143.30 31.19
C ASN A 118 -55.26 -143.13 29.73
N GLU A 119 -55.64 -144.00 28.79
CA GLU A 119 -55.29 -143.81 27.37
C GLU A 119 -55.88 -142.52 26.79
N ARG A 120 -57.15 -142.22 27.10
CA ARG A 120 -57.81 -140.98 26.66
C ARG A 120 -57.19 -139.74 27.31
N LEU A 121 -56.90 -139.81 28.61
CA LEU A 121 -56.24 -138.73 29.35
C LEU A 121 -54.80 -138.50 28.86
N HIS A 122 -54.03 -139.56 28.56
CA HIS A 122 -52.69 -139.43 27.98
C HIS A 122 -52.72 -138.73 26.62
N LYS A 123 -53.69 -139.05 25.73
CA LYS A 123 -53.86 -138.33 24.46
C LYS A 123 -54.21 -136.85 24.67
N GLN A 124 -55.22 -136.57 25.51
CA GLN A 124 -55.64 -135.19 25.78
C GLN A 124 -54.54 -134.35 26.48
N VAL A 125 -53.78 -134.95 27.41
CA VAL A 125 -52.62 -134.32 28.05
C VAL A 125 -51.49 -134.13 27.06
N TYR A 126 -51.21 -135.08 26.17
CA TYR A 126 -50.18 -134.93 25.13
C TYR A 126 -50.52 -133.79 24.16
N GLU A 127 -51.74 -133.75 23.64
CA GLU A 127 -52.22 -132.70 22.71
C GLU A 127 -52.20 -131.31 23.37
N THR A 128 -52.69 -131.19 24.61
CA THR A 128 -52.68 -129.91 25.34
C THR A 128 -51.27 -129.49 25.76
N THR A 129 -50.40 -130.43 26.13
CA THR A 129 -48.97 -130.15 26.40
C THR A 129 -48.26 -129.70 25.14
N GLN A 130 -48.47 -130.37 24.00
CA GLN A 130 -47.87 -129.99 22.72
C GLN A 130 -48.34 -128.60 22.27
N SER A 131 -49.63 -128.31 22.38
CA SER A 131 -50.20 -126.99 22.08
C SER A 131 -49.65 -125.89 23.01
N HIS A 132 -49.57 -126.16 24.31
CA HIS A 132 -48.96 -125.23 25.28
C HIS A 132 -47.47 -125.01 25.03
N GLN A 133 -46.73 -126.07 24.66
CA GLN A 133 -45.30 -126.01 24.33
C GLN A 133 -45.03 -125.22 23.03
N GLN A 134 -45.92 -125.33 22.03
CA GLN A 134 -45.91 -124.47 20.84
C GLN A 134 -46.23 -123.01 21.18
N ALA A 135 -47.25 -122.76 22.02
CA ALA A 135 -47.60 -121.41 22.46
C ALA A 135 -46.47 -120.76 23.28
N MET A 136 -45.82 -121.53 24.16
CA MET A 136 -44.62 -121.10 24.90
C MET A 136 -43.47 -120.76 23.96
N MET A 137 -43.15 -121.59 22.96
CA MET A 137 -42.15 -121.25 21.95
C MET A 137 -42.49 -119.96 21.19
N GLN A 138 -43.75 -119.77 20.76
CA GLN A 138 -44.17 -118.55 20.06
C GLN A 138 -44.13 -117.30 20.96
N LEU A 139 -44.41 -117.43 22.27
CA LEU A 139 -44.29 -116.32 23.22
C LEU A 139 -42.84 -116.01 23.55
N GLN A 140 -41.98 -117.03 23.67
CA GLN A 140 -40.56 -116.89 23.95
C GLN A 140 -39.78 -116.30 22.75
N ASP A 141 -40.16 -116.66 21.53
CA ASP A 141 -39.66 -116.03 20.29
C ASP A 141 -40.11 -114.57 20.18
N LYS A 142 -41.38 -114.26 20.53
CA LYS A 142 -41.88 -112.88 20.63
C LYS A 142 -41.18 -112.07 21.73
N LEU A 143 -40.82 -112.69 22.85
CA LEU A 143 -40.04 -112.04 23.91
C LEU A 143 -38.63 -111.74 23.42
N SER A 144 -37.91 -112.74 22.90
CA SER A 144 -36.57 -112.61 22.31
C SER A 144 -36.50 -111.50 21.24
N THR A 145 -37.48 -111.48 20.32
CA THR A 145 -37.54 -110.45 19.26
C THR A 145 -37.86 -109.06 19.82
N LEU A 146 -38.76 -108.93 20.81
CA LEU A 146 -39.05 -107.64 21.46
C LEU A 146 -37.88 -107.15 22.34
N GLU A 147 -37.18 -108.03 23.03
CA GLU A 147 -35.97 -107.71 23.82
C GLU A 147 -34.83 -107.24 22.90
N SER A 148 -34.59 -107.95 21.80
CA SER A 148 -33.64 -107.54 20.76
C SER A 148 -34.00 -106.19 20.15
N LEU A 149 -35.28 -105.94 19.84
CA LEU A 149 -35.74 -104.71 19.18
C LEU A 149 -35.77 -103.52 20.15
N SER A 150 -36.08 -103.76 21.42
CA SER A 150 -35.91 -102.80 22.53
C SER A 150 -34.45 -102.43 22.74
N SER A 151 -33.55 -103.43 22.76
CA SER A 151 -32.10 -103.21 22.83
C SER A 151 -31.59 -102.39 21.64
N GLN A 152 -32.04 -102.67 20.42
CA GLN A 152 -31.71 -101.86 19.24
C GLN A 152 -32.19 -100.40 19.38
N HIS A 153 -33.41 -100.18 19.86
CA HIS A 153 -33.90 -98.81 20.12
C HIS A 153 -33.11 -98.09 21.22
N GLN A 154 -32.75 -98.78 22.31
CA GLN A 154 -31.92 -98.22 23.38
C GLN A 154 -30.53 -97.80 22.85
N ASN A 155 -29.86 -98.67 22.09
CA ASN A 155 -28.57 -98.36 21.45
C ASN A 155 -28.69 -97.16 20.48
N VAL A 156 -29.77 -97.05 19.71
CA VAL A 156 -30.02 -95.91 18.83
C VAL A 156 -30.23 -94.62 19.65
N LEU A 157 -31.05 -94.67 20.70
CA LEU A 157 -31.30 -93.53 21.59
C LEU A 157 -30.01 -93.04 22.27
N GLU A 158 -29.21 -93.94 22.84
CA GLU A 158 -27.92 -93.61 23.45
C GLU A 158 -26.94 -93.02 22.42
N SER A 159 -26.86 -93.60 21.22
CA SER A 159 -26.01 -93.06 20.14
C SER A 159 -26.46 -91.67 19.67
N SER A 160 -27.77 -91.38 19.70
CA SER A 160 -28.31 -90.07 19.33
C SER A 160 -28.10 -89.06 20.46
N ALA A 161 -28.36 -89.45 21.71
CA ALA A 161 -28.10 -88.63 22.89
C ALA A 161 -26.63 -88.22 22.98
N LYS A 162 -25.70 -89.17 22.75
CA LYS A 162 -24.26 -88.89 22.70
C LYS A 162 -23.90 -87.88 21.60
N LYS A 163 -24.41 -88.04 20.38
CA LYS A 163 -24.20 -87.08 19.28
C LYS A 163 -24.76 -85.70 19.58
N HIS A 164 -25.91 -85.62 20.26
CA HIS A 164 -26.47 -84.36 20.72
C HIS A 164 -25.61 -83.71 21.81
N GLN A 165 -25.11 -84.50 22.77
CA GLN A 165 -24.18 -84.02 23.80
C GLN A 165 -22.88 -83.47 23.19
N GLU A 166 -22.22 -84.25 22.32
CA GLU A 166 -21.02 -83.82 21.57
C GLU A 166 -21.27 -82.54 20.75
N THR A 167 -22.48 -82.40 20.19
CA THR A 167 -22.89 -81.19 19.44
C THR A 167 -23.10 -80.00 20.37
N VAL A 168 -23.71 -80.19 21.55
CA VAL A 168 -23.92 -79.14 22.55
C VAL A 168 -22.59 -78.67 23.14
N GLU A 169 -21.68 -79.58 23.47
CA GLU A 169 -20.34 -79.27 23.97
C GLU A 169 -19.53 -78.45 22.95
N ARG A 170 -19.54 -78.88 21.67
CA ARG A 170 -18.91 -78.12 20.58
C ARG A 170 -19.51 -76.72 20.44
N LEU A 171 -20.84 -76.58 20.47
CA LEU A 171 -21.52 -75.28 20.37
C LEU A 171 -21.27 -74.38 21.60
N GLN A 172 -21.11 -74.96 22.79
CA GLN A 172 -20.71 -74.22 24.00
C GLN A 172 -19.26 -73.72 23.88
N GLN A 173 -18.34 -74.54 23.36
CA GLN A 173 -16.96 -74.14 23.12
C GLN A 173 -16.86 -73.06 22.03
N GLU A 174 -17.59 -73.21 20.91
CA GLU A 174 -17.70 -72.19 19.86
C GLU A 174 -18.27 -70.88 20.38
N LYS A 175 -19.33 -70.94 21.20
CA LYS A 175 -19.90 -69.77 21.88
C LYS A 175 -18.86 -69.07 22.74
N ALA A 176 -18.17 -69.79 23.64
CA ALA A 176 -17.16 -69.21 24.52
C ALA A 176 -15.99 -68.57 23.75
N MET A 177 -15.54 -69.20 22.66
CA MET A 177 -14.53 -68.62 21.77
C MET A 177 -15.00 -67.34 21.06
N LEU A 178 -16.30 -67.25 20.70
CA LEU A 178 -16.89 -66.06 20.10
C LEU A 178 -17.09 -64.94 21.14
N GLU A 179 -17.50 -65.25 22.36
CA GLU A 179 -17.63 -64.28 23.46
C GLU A 179 -16.27 -63.65 23.82
N VAL A 180 -15.18 -64.43 23.88
CA VAL A 180 -13.82 -63.91 24.08
C VAL A 180 -13.36 -63.03 22.91
N LYS A 181 -13.65 -63.43 21.66
CA LYS A 181 -13.33 -62.61 20.47
C LYS A 181 -14.11 -61.30 20.45
N LEU A 182 -15.39 -61.32 20.81
CA LEU A 182 -16.22 -60.12 20.93
C LEU A 182 -15.66 -59.16 21.98
N GLN A 183 -15.32 -59.65 23.18
CA GLN A 183 -14.71 -58.83 24.23
C GLN A 183 -13.37 -58.22 23.81
N ALA A 184 -12.54 -58.97 23.06
CA ALA A 184 -11.29 -58.45 22.51
C ALA A 184 -11.54 -57.32 21.49
N GLN A 185 -12.49 -57.50 20.56
CA GLN A 185 -12.86 -56.49 19.56
C GLN A 185 -13.53 -55.26 20.19
N GLU A 186 -14.36 -55.43 21.23
CA GLU A 186 -14.91 -54.32 22.01
C GLU A 186 -13.81 -53.51 22.70
N LYS A 187 -12.78 -54.17 23.25
CA LYS A 187 -11.65 -53.49 23.88
C LYS A 187 -10.83 -52.71 22.85
N GLU A 188 -10.52 -53.32 21.71
CA GLU A 188 -9.80 -52.67 20.61
C GLU A 188 -10.60 -51.47 20.05
N ALA A 189 -11.91 -51.60 19.89
CA ALA A 189 -12.79 -50.51 19.48
C ALA A 189 -12.81 -49.36 20.49
N ARG A 190 -12.91 -49.65 21.80
CA ARG A 190 -12.84 -48.63 22.87
C ARG A 190 -11.50 -47.90 22.87
N GLU A 191 -10.39 -48.63 22.73
CA GLU A 191 -9.06 -48.02 22.61
C GLU A 191 -8.91 -47.16 21.34
N SER A 192 -9.49 -47.58 20.22
CA SER A 192 -9.49 -46.81 18.97
C SER A 192 -10.33 -45.53 19.09
N ILE A 193 -11.47 -45.59 19.77
CA ILE A 193 -12.31 -44.42 20.06
C ILE A 193 -11.56 -43.44 20.96
N GLN A 194 -10.97 -43.89 22.07
CA GLN A 194 -10.18 -43.01 22.95
C GLN A 194 -9.02 -42.34 22.19
N LYS A 195 -8.28 -43.07 21.35
CA LYS A 195 -7.19 -42.52 20.53
C LYS A 195 -7.71 -41.46 19.54
N ALA A 196 -8.90 -41.65 18.97
CA ALA A 196 -9.54 -40.66 18.10
C ALA A 196 -10.04 -39.42 18.86
N GLU A 197 -10.63 -39.59 20.05
CA GLU A 197 -11.05 -38.49 20.93
C GLU A 197 -9.85 -37.64 21.39
N GLU A 198 -8.77 -38.28 21.86
CA GLU A 198 -7.52 -37.62 22.21
C GLU A 198 -6.91 -36.86 21.02
N SER A 199 -6.94 -37.45 19.82
CA SER A 199 -6.46 -36.77 18.60
C SER A 199 -7.34 -35.58 18.24
N THR A 200 -8.65 -35.67 18.44
CA THR A 200 -9.62 -34.59 18.17
C THR A 200 -9.43 -33.43 19.15
N GLN A 201 -9.21 -33.72 20.45
CA GLN A 201 -8.89 -32.70 21.45
C GLN A 201 -7.57 -31.98 21.13
N LYS A 202 -6.52 -32.72 20.78
CA LYS A 202 -5.21 -32.15 20.38
C LYS A 202 -5.33 -31.28 19.12
N LEU A 203 -6.17 -31.68 18.16
CA LEU A 203 -6.46 -30.91 16.96
C LEU A 203 -7.22 -29.62 17.29
N GLY A 204 -8.25 -29.66 18.13
CA GLY A 204 -9.01 -28.47 18.54
C GLY A 204 -8.16 -27.42 19.26
N VAL A 205 -7.24 -27.82 20.14
CA VAL A 205 -6.28 -26.89 20.78
C VAL A 205 -5.34 -26.26 19.75
N LEU A 206 -4.87 -27.03 18.77
CA LEU A 206 -4.05 -26.50 17.66
C LEU A 206 -4.85 -25.56 16.75
N GLU A 207 -6.13 -25.84 16.48
CA GLU A 207 -7.01 -24.94 15.73
C GLU A 207 -7.30 -23.63 16.48
N GLU A 208 -7.47 -23.66 17.80
CA GLU A 208 -7.63 -22.44 18.61
C GLU A 208 -6.32 -21.62 18.66
N GLU A 209 -5.17 -22.26 18.87
CA GLU A 209 -3.86 -21.57 18.82
C GLU A 209 -3.56 -20.98 17.44
N LEU A 210 -3.76 -21.75 16.36
CA LEU A 210 -3.52 -21.30 14.99
C LEU A 210 -4.55 -20.25 14.58
N GLY A 211 -5.82 -20.41 14.96
CA GLY A 211 -6.88 -19.42 14.76
C GLY A 211 -6.57 -18.09 15.45
N GLY A 212 -6.09 -18.13 16.70
CA GLY A 212 -5.63 -16.95 17.43
C GLY A 212 -4.43 -16.27 16.76
N LYS A 213 -3.42 -17.05 16.34
CA LYS A 213 -2.23 -16.55 15.62
C LYS A 213 -2.61 -15.94 14.26
N VAL A 214 -3.49 -16.60 13.50
CA VAL A 214 -4.00 -16.11 12.20
C VAL A 214 -4.87 -14.86 12.37
N ALA A 215 -5.74 -14.79 13.39
CA ALA A 215 -6.52 -13.60 13.68
C ALA A 215 -5.62 -12.41 14.07
N TRP A 216 -4.59 -12.64 14.90
CA TRP A 216 -3.60 -11.64 15.28
C TRP A 216 -2.75 -11.16 14.08
N MET A 217 -2.24 -12.07 13.25
CA MET A 217 -1.52 -11.72 12.01
C MET A 217 -2.43 -10.99 11.02
N THR A 218 -3.68 -11.42 10.85
CA THR A 218 -4.66 -10.77 9.98
C THR A 218 -5.00 -9.37 10.47
N HIS A 219 -5.12 -9.17 11.80
CA HIS A 219 -5.30 -7.85 12.39
C HIS A 219 -4.08 -6.93 12.13
N ILE A 220 -2.85 -7.47 12.22
CA ILE A 220 -1.63 -6.71 11.86
C ILE A 220 -1.63 -6.34 10.38
N ILE A 221 -1.93 -7.28 9.48
CA ILE A 221 -1.99 -7.06 8.02
C ILE A 221 -3.09 -6.05 7.65
N GLN A 222 -4.21 -6.03 8.37
CA GLN A 222 -5.28 -5.04 8.18
C GLN A 222 -4.90 -3.64 8.72
N THR A 223 -4.00 -3.54 9.70
CA THR A 223 -3.68 -2.28 10.40
C THR A 223 -2.35 -1.62 10.00
N LYS A 224 -1.36 -2.38 9.48
CA LYS A 224 -0.04 -1.90 9.04
C LYS A 224 0.19 -2.27 7.57
N LEU A 225 0.59 -1.38 6.66
CA LEU A 225 1.83 -0.55 6.58
C LEU A 225 3.13 -1.35 6.35
N PRO A 226 4.04 -0.86 5.48
CA PRO A 226 5.35 -1.48 5.25
C PRO A 226 6.30 -1.47 6.44
N PHE A 227 6.10 -0.59 7.44
CA PHE A 227 6.96 -0.46 8.61
C PHE A 227 6.13 -0.44 9.90
N ASN A 228 6.45 -1.37 10.80
CA ASN A 228 5.81 -1.50 12.11
C ASN A 228 6.85 -1.85 13.16
N ASP A 229 7.39 -0.85 13.84
CA ASP A 229 8.20 -1.09 15.02
C ASP A 229 7.29 -1.27 16.25
N THR A 230 7.22 -2.49 16.77
CA THR A 230 6.42 -2.81 17.96
C THR A 230 7.18 -2.57 19.27
N GLU A 231 8.51 -2.49 19.22
CA GLU A 231 9.39 -2.24 20.36
C GLU A 231 9.51 -0.73 20.63
N LYS A 232 9.78 0.06 19.58
CA LYS A 232 9.98 1.51 19.62
C LYS A 232 8.86 2.22 18.89
N ARG A 233 7.71 2.34 19.58
CA ARG A 233 6.46 2.88 18.99
C ARG A 233 6.61 4.25 18.33
N GLU A 234 7.49 5.11 18.84
CA GLU A 234 7.82 6.43 18.29
C GLU A 234 8.30 6.38 16.84
N LEU A 235 9.06 5.34 16.44
CA LEU A 235 9.53 5.19 15.07
C LEU A 235 8.38 4.96 14.07
N ASN A 236 7.18 4.59 14.53
CA ASN A 236 6.00 4.54 13.64
C ASN A 236 5.56 5.93 13.14
N ALA A 237 5.99 7.03 13.76
CA ALA A 237 5.77 8.38 13.25
C ALA A 237 6.61 8.70 11.99
N LEU A 238 7.58 7.85 11.64
CA LEU A 238 8.32 7.90 10.36
C LEU A 238 7.58 7.20 9.21
N ASN A 239 6.44 6.54 9.47
CA ASN A 239 5.62 5.96 8.41
C ASN A 239 5.08 7.03 7.46
N VAL A 240 4.87 6.63 6.20
CA VAL A 240 4.18 7.46 5.21
C VAL A 240 2.79 7.83 5.74
N PRO A 241 2.42 9.13 5.77
CA PRO A 241 1.07 9.60 6.08
C PRO A 241 0.02 8.82 5.29
N THR A 242 -1.00 8.29 5.95
CA THR A 242 -2.11 7.70 5.20
C THR A 242 -3.01 8.78 4.64
N HIS A 243 -3.53 8.53 3.44
CA HIS A 243 -4.38 9.45 2.70
C HIS A 243 -5.64 9.82 3.48
N ASP A 244 -5.66 11.00 4.12
CA ASP A 244 -6.86 11.51 4.76
C ASP A 244 -7.82 12.05 3.68
N ARG A 245 -8.61 11.13 3.13
CA ARG A 245 -9.66 11.40 2.15
C ARG A 245 -10.71 12.39 2.66
N LYS A 246 -10.89 12.55 3.98
CA LYS A 246 -11.80 13.59 4.51
C LYS A 246 -11.15 14.97 4.38
N HIS A 247 -9.89 15.11 4.81
CA HIS A 247 -9.15 16.35 4.67
C HIS A 247 -9.01 16.76 3.19
N GLN A 248 -8.66 15.82 2.30
CA GLN A 248 -8.55 16.09 0.86
C GLN A 248 -9.89 16.59 0.27
N VAL A 249 -11.01 15.89 0.54
CA VAL A 249 -12.33 16.29 0.03
C VAL A 249 -12.77 17.65 0.60
N SER A 250 -12.54 17.93 1.89
CA SER A 250 -12.78 19.25 2.47
C SER A 250 -11.89 20.34 1.86
N SER A 251 -10.63 20.02 1.52
CA SER A 251 -9.70 20.95 0.87
C SER A 251 -10.19 21.30 -0.55
N VAL A 252 -10.53 20.29 -1.36
CA VAL A 252 -11.07 20.48 -2.71
C VAL A 252 -12.36 21.31 -2.67
N LEU A 253 -13.35 20.95 -1.84
CA LEU A 253 -14.62 21.69 -1.75
C LEU A 253 -14.43 23.15 -1.34
N ASN A 254 -13.51 23.43 -0.40
CA ASN A 254 -13.20 24.79 0.01
C ASN A 254 -12.48 25.58 -1.09
N MET A 255 -11.56 24.96 -1.83
CA MET A 255 -10.85 25.62 -2.93
C MET A 255 -11.71 25.78 -4.19
N GLU A 256 -12.67 24.88 -4.44
CA GLU A 256 -13.71 25.04 -5.46
C GLU A 256 -14.59 26.27 -5.17
N LYS A 257 -15.05 26.43 -3.92
CA LYS A 257 -15.78 27.64 -3.51
C LYS A 257 -14.93 28.91 -3.67
N CYS A 258 -13.67 28.88 -3.21
CA CYS A 258 -12.75 30.00 -3.37
C CYS A 258 -12.52 30.35 -4.86
N SER A 259 -12.45 29.34 -5.73
CA SER A 259 -12.30 29.52 -7.18
C SER A 259 -13.52 30.18 -7.83
N HIS A 260 -14.73 29.88 -7.36
CA HIS A 260 -15.96 30.56 -7.78
C HIS A 260 -15.98 32.02 -7.31
N ASP A 261 -15.73 32.26 -6.02
CA ASP A 261 -15.68 33.62 -5.45
C ASP A 261 -14.58 34.49 -6.12
N ARG A 262 -13.44 33.89 -6.49
CA ARG A 262 -12.36 34.54 -7.27
C ARG A 262 -12.77 34.84 -8.71
N HIS A 263 -13.55 33.98 -9.36
CA HIS A 263 -14.06 34.25 -10.72
C HIS A 263 -14.99 35.46 -10.73
N GLU A 264 -15.93 35.54 -9.78
CA GLU A 264 -16.79 36.72 -9.61
C GLU A 264 -15.98 38.00 -9.36
N LEU A 265 -14.93 37.92 -8.52
CA LEU A 265 -14.03 39.05 -8.28
C LEU A 265 -13.31 39.51 -9.55
N CYS A 266 -12.76 38.59 -10.34
CA CYS A 266 -12.04 38.94 -11.57
C CYS A 266 -12.98 39.51 -12.65
N ALA A 267 -14.18 38.95 -12.79
CA ALA A 267 -15.23 39.48 -13.67
C ALA A 267 -15.69 40.87 -13.23
N GLY A 268 -15.98 41.07 -11.94
CA GLY A 268 -16.37 42.37 -11.38
C GLY A 268 -15.29 43.45 -11.56
N LEU A 269 -14.01 43.08 -11.41
CA LEU A 269 -12.87 43.98 -11.63
C LEU A 269 -12.73 44.33 -13.11
N SER A 270 -12.83 43.36 -14.02
CA SER A 270 -12.73 43.63 -15.47
C SER A 270 -13.90 44.50 -15.97
N ASN A 271 -15.11 44.27 -15.45
CA ASN A 271 -16.27 45.14 -15.71
C ASN A 271 -16.05 46.55 -15.18
N LEU A 272 -15.59 46.71 -13.92
CA LEU A 272 -15.27 48.02 -13.34
C LEU A 272 -14.26 48.79 -14.20
N HIS A 273 -13.15 48.16 -14.61
CA HIS A 273 -12.16 48.78 -15.49
C HIS A 273 -12.75 49.18 -16.84
N THR A 274 -13.55 48.30 -17.45
CA THR A 274 -14.18 48.52 -18.77
C THR A 274 -15.20 49.66 -18.74
N TYR A 275 -16.07 49.73 -17.74
CA TYR A 275 -17.05 50.82 -17.63
C TYR A 275 -16.39 52.14 -17.20
N THR A 276 -15.30 52.10 -16.42
CA THR A 276 -14.48 53.30 -16.14
C THR A 276 -13.79 53.81 -17.41
N GLU A 277 -13.32 52.92 -18.30
CA GLU A 277 -12.74 53.27 -19.60
C GLU A 277 -13.77 53.94 -20.51
N GLN A 278 -15.02 53.48 -20.47
CA GLN A 278 -16.14 54.10 -21.19
C GLN A 278 -16.49 55.46 -20.59
N ARG A 279 -16.59 55.56 -19.26
CA ARG A 279 -16.95 56.80 -18.56
C ARG A 279 -15.93 57.93 -18.78
N SER A 280 -14.64 57.61 -18.74
CA SER A 280 -13.54 58.57 -18.97
C SER A 280 -13.43 59.07 -20.42
N LYS A 281 -14.29 58.56 -21.33
CA LYS A 281 -14.49 59.05 -22.71
C LYS A 281 -15.81 59.84 -22.87
N ILE A 282 -16.60 59.97 -21.80
CA ILE A 282 -17.91 60.64 -21.77
C ILE A 282 -17.85 61.89 -20.87
N PHE A 283 -17.08 61.82 -19.78
CA PHE A 283 -16.92 62.85 -18.77
C PHE A 283 -15.44 62.87 -18.31
N PRO A 284 -14.79 64.03 -18.04
CA PRO A 284 -15.32 65.40 -18.00
C PRO A 284 -15.91 65.96 -19.31
N VAL A 285 -15.40 65.52 -20.46
CA VAL A 285 -15.82 65.95 -21.80
C VAL A 285 -16.06 64.72 -22.67
N ASP A 286 -17.16 64.68 -23.43
CA ASP A 286 -17.41 63.54 -24.31
C ASP A 286 -16.48 63.59 -25.53
N SER A 287 -15.82 62.47 -25.78
CA SER A 287 -15.02 62.18 -26.98
C SER A 287 -15.70 62.53 -28.32
N THR A 288 -17.04 62.59 -28.37
CA THR A 288 -17.79 62.99 -29.57
C THR A 288 -18.00 64.51 -29.70
N THR A 289 -17.75 65.30 -28.66
CA THR A 289 -17.94 66.77 -28.65
C THR A 289 -16.65 67.55 -28.42
N GLY A 290 -15.60 66.94 -27.88
CA GLY A 290 -14.30 67.56 -27.69
C GLY A 290 -13.14 66.57 -27.50
N PRO A 291 -11.88 67.04 -27.55
CA PRO A 291 -10.72 66.19 -27.33
C PRO A 291 -10.62 65.77 -25.86
N ILE A 292 -10.44 64.46 -25.63
CA ILE A 292 -10.16 63.89 -24.29
C ILE A 292 -8.83 64.46 -23.77
N SER A 293 -8.73 64.76 -22.47
CA SER A 293 -7.49 65.25 -21.85
C SER A 293 -6.33 64.26 -21.97
N ALA A 294 -5.09 64.76 -21.93
CA ALA A 294 -3.89 63.91 -22.01
C ALA A 294 -3.77 62.93 -20.82
N VAL A 295 -4.38 63.25 -19.68
CA VAL A 295 -4.53 62.34 -18.53
C VAL A 295 -5.51 61.22 -18.87
N ASN A 296 -6.74 61.57 -19.26
CA ASN A 296 -7.78 60.58 -19.52
C ASN A 296 -7.47 59.69 -20.74
N GLN A 297 -6.74 60.18 -21.74
CA GLN A 297 -6.21 59.35 -22.83
C GLN A 297 -5.26 58.24 -22.30
N LYS A 298 -4.30 58.59 -21.43
CA LYS A 298 -3.39 57.60 -20.81
C LYS A 298 -4.13 56.67 -19.85
N PHE A 299 -5.09 57.20 -19.08
CA PHE A 299 -5.92 56.42 -18.18
C PHE A 299 -6.73 55.36 -18.94
N CYS A 300 -7.41 55.74 -20.03
CA CYS A 300 -8.11 54.81 -20.91
C CYS A 300 -7.18 53.75 -21.50
N SER A 301 -5.97 54.15 -21.94
CA SER A 301 -5.00 53.19 -22.47
C SER A 301 -4.59 52.13 -21.45
N TYR A 302 -4.36 52.52 -20.19
CA TYR A 302 -4.02 51.56 -19.13
C TYR A 302 -5.22 50.72 -18.67
N LEU A 303 -6.42 51.32 -18.56
CA LEU A 303 -7.65 50.56 -18.29
C LEU A 303 -7.89 49.46 -19.34
N HIS A 304 -7.59 49.74 -20.62
CA HIS A 304 -7.71 48.76 -21.69
C HIS A 304 -6.77 47.55 -21.53
N GLU A 305 -5.59 47.73 -20.91
CA GLU A 305 -4.66 46.63 -20.64
C GLU A 305 -5.19 45.60 -19.61
N ASN A 306 -6.26 45.90 -18.85
CA ASN A 306 -6.67 45.13 -17.66
C ASN A 306 -6.78 43.61 -17.89
N ALA A 307 -7.31 43.18 -19.04
CA ALA A 307 -7.53 41.78 -19.36
C ALA A 307 -6.22 40.97 -19.48
N SER A 308 -5.09 41.63 -19.78
CA SER A 308 -3.77 41.00 -19.86
C SER A 308 -3.20 40.63 -18.48
N TYR A 309 -3.63 41.32 -17.41
CA TYR A 309 -3.22 41.04 -16.03
C TYR A 309 -4.24 40.15 -15.29
N LEU A 310 -5.54 40.34 -15.52
CA LEU A 310 -6.60 39.56 -14.85
C LEU A 310 -6.70 38.10 -15.35
N ARG A 311 -6.62 37.84 -16.66
CA ARG A 311 -6.75 36.47 -17.18
C ARG A 311 -5.67 35.51 -16.66
N PRO A 312 -4.38 35.89 -16.54
CA PRO A 312 -3.38 35.06 -15.89
C PRO A 312 -3.70 34.73 -14.42
N VAL A 313 -4.25 35.67 -13.65
CA VAL A 313 -4.63 35.43 -12.24
C VAL A 313 -5.70 34.35 -12.13
N GLU A 314 -6.70 34.38 -13.02
CA GLU A 314 -7.72 33.33 -13.08
C GLU A 314 -7.16 31.96 -13.48
N GLN A 315 -6.34 31.92 -14.54
CA GLN A 315 -5.78 30.67 -15.03
C GLN A 315 -4.81 30.03 -14.02
N ALA A 316 -3.98 30.82 -13.35
CA ALA A 316 -3.04 30.30 -12.35
C ALA A 316 -3.77 29.75 -11.11
N PHE A 317 -4.86 30.38 -10.64
CA PHE A 317 -5.68 29.78 -9.58
C PHE A 317 -6.41 28.51 -10.05
N LYS A 318 -6.85 28.48 -11.32
CA LYS A 318 -7.47 27.27 -11.88
C LYS A 318 -6.49 26.09 -11.89
N ASN A 319 -5.25 26.30 -12.37
CA ASN A 319 -4.20 25.29 -12.31
C ASN A 319 -4.03 24.78 -10.88
N PHE A 320 -3.82 25.69 -9.92
CA PHE A 320 -3.66 25.36 -8.50
C PHE A 320 -4.81 24.50 -7.95
N LEU A 321 -6.06 24.80 -8.30
CA LEU A 321 -7.22 23.98 -7.93
C LEU A 321 -7.19 22.57 -8.58
N ASP A 322 -6.82 22.48 -9.85
CA ASP A 322 -6.74 21.21 -10.56
C ASP A 322 -5.57 20.34 -10.01
N ASN A 323 -4.45 20.94 -9.62
CA ASN A 323 -3.37 20.26 -8.89
C ASN A 323 -3.81 19.79 -7.48
N ILE A 324 -4.62 20.57 -6.74
CA ILE A 324 -5.21 20.13 -5.45
C ILE A 324 -6.14 18.91 -5.62
N ARG A 325 -6.76 18.74 -6.79
CA ARG A 325 -7.60 17.57 -7.10
C ARG A 325 -6.77 16.32 -7.42
N GLU A 326 -5.59 16.48 -8.03
CA GLU A 326 -4.69 15.38 -8.38
C GLU A 326 -3.75 14.99 -7.22
N GLU A 327 -3.28 15.95 -6.41
CA GLU A 327 -2.44 15.66 -5.24
C GLU A 327 -3.22 14.90 -4.15
N SER A 328 -2.66 13.76 -3.75
CA SER A 328 -3.07 12.99 -2.58
C SER A 328 -2.83 13.71 -1.24
N LEU A 329 -2.05 14.80 -1.22
CA LEU A 329 -1.66 15.46 0.03
C LEU A 329 -1.14 16.89 -0.19
N THR A 330 -2.03 17.83 -0.53
CA THR A 330 -1.64 19.24 -0.59
C THR A 330 -1.40 19.81 0.81
N THR A 331 -0.24 20.40 0.98
CA THR A 331 0.22 21.15 2.16
C THR A 331 0.69 22.52 1.70
N LEU A 332 0.90 23.48 2.60
CA LEU A 332 1.39 24.80 2.18
C LEU A 332 2.83 24.72 1.63
N GLU A 333 3.59 23.73 2.11
CA GLU A 333 4.93 23.35 1.69
C GLU A 333 4.95 22.69 0.30
N THR A 334 3.94 21.87 -0.04
CA THR A 334 3.84 21.19 -1.35
C THR A 334 3.02 21.96 -2.40
N ALA A 335 2.34 23.05 -2.02
CA ALA A 335 1.50 23.88 -2.87
C ALA A 335 2.30 24.76 -3.86
N THR A 336 3.20 24.16 -4.66
CA THR A 336 4.11 24.90 -5.54
C THR A 336 3.41 25.82 -6.55
N GLU A 337 2.22 25.45 -7.02
CA GLU A 337 1.45 26.29 -7.96
C GLU A 337 0.84 27.54 -7.33
N LEU A 338 0.75 27.61 -6.00
CA LEU A 338 0.38 28.83 -5.28
C LEU A 338 1.40 29.96 -5.54
N GLN A 339 2.66 29.61 -5.84
CA GLN A 339 3.69 30.57 -6.26
C GLN A 339 3.34 31.25 -7.58
N ASP A 340 2.85 30.52 -8.59
CA ASP A 340 2.50 31.14 -9.87
C ASP A 340 1.23 32.00 -9.75
N PHE A 341 0.23 31.55 -8.98
CA PHE A 341 -0.95 32.36 -8.66
C PHE A 341 -0.56 33.67 -7.96
N SER A 342 0.26 33.60 -6.90
CA SER A 342 0.77 34.79 -6.22
C SER A 342 1.56 35.68 -7.19
N ALA A 343 2.48 35.13 -7.98
CA ALA A 343 3.27 35.90 -8.96
C ALA A 343 2.45 36.52 -10.10
N LYS A 344 1.25 36.00 -10.43
CA LYS A 344 0.29 36.70 -11.30
C LYS A 344 -0.43 37.81 -10.53
N PHE A 345 -0.85 37.54 -9.28
CA PHE A 345 -1.60 38.49 -8.46
C PHE A 345 -0.78 39.74 -8.14
N SER A 346 0.49 39.60 -7.72
CA SER A 346 1.39 40.74 -7.48
C SER A 346 1.62 41.59 -8.73
N LYS A 347 1.63 40.98 -9.92
CA LYS A 347 1.69 41.73 -11.20
C LYS A 347 0.41 42.50 -11.49
N TYR A 348 -0.75 41.98 -11.11
CA TYR A 348 -2.00 42.73 -11.17
C TYR A 348 -2.05 43.87 -10.15
N ILE A 349 -1.49 43.69 -8.94
CA ILE A 349 -1.40 44.77 -7.95
C ILE A 349 -0.45 45.87 -8.42
N ALA A 350 0.74 45.55 -8.93
CA ALA A 350 1.66 46.53 -9.50
C ALA A 350 1.04 47.29 -10.70
N TYR A 351 0.17 46.63 -11.48
CA TYR A 351 -0.66 47.30 -12.50
C TYR A 351 -1.67 48.28 -11.89
N LEU A 352 -2.35 47.92 -10.78
CA LEU A 352 -3.25 48.85 -10.08
C LEU A 352 -2.51 50.04 -9.46
N GLU A 353 -1.31 49.83 -8.93
CA GLU A 353 -0.45 50.91 -8.41
C GLU A 353 0.02 51.85 -9.54
N LYS A 354 0.36 51.32 -10.72
CA LYS A 354 0.63 52.10 -11.95
C LYS A 354 -0.61 52.87 -12.42
N LEU A 355 -1.80 52.29 -12.28
CA LEU A 355 -3.09 52.86 -12.72
C LEU A 355 -3.58 53.98 -11.79
N LEU A 356 -3.39 53.82 -10.48
CA LEU A 356 -3.95 54.68 -9.43
C LEU A 356 -3.68 56.19 -9.67
N PRO A 357 -2.46 56.68 -9.97
CA PRO A 357 -2.22 58.11 -10.21
C PRO A 357 -3.12 58.70 -11.30
N TYR A 358 -3.41 57.95 -12.36
CA TYR A 358 -4.27 58.39 -13.46
C TYR A 358 -5.75 58.39 -13.08
N GLN A 359 -6.19 57.43 -12.27
CA GLN A 359 -7.55 57.41 -11.70
C GLN A 359 -7.80 58.60 -10.77
N LEU A 360 -6.78 59.01 -10.01
CA LEU A 360 -6.85 60.16 -9.11
C LEU A 360 -6.85 61.48 -9.87
N LEU A 361 -5.91 61.66 -10.81
CA LEU A 361 -5.87 62.84 -11.69
C LEU A 361 -7.15 62.99 -12.53
N SER A 362 -7.78 61.89 -12.95
CA SER A 362 -9.07 61.89 -13.65
C SER A 362 -10.19 62.48 -12.78
N LEU A 363 -10.25 62.11 -11.49
CA LEU A 363 -11.19 62.73 -10.53
C LEU A 363 -10.83 64.20 -10.21
N GLU A 364 -9.55 64.56 -10.20
CA GLU A 364 -9.11 65.95 -9.99
C GLU A 364 -9.51 66.85 -11.19
N GLU A 365 -9.43 66.34 -12.43
CA GLU A 365 -9.96 67.03 -13.62
C GLU A 365 -11.49 67.23 -13.57
N GLU A 366 -12.25 66.29 -12.99
CA GLU A 366 -13.70 66.47 -12.76
C GLU A 366 -14.00 67.52 -11.69
N CYS A 367 -13.17 67.63 -10.65
CA CYS A 367 -13.30 68.66 -9.60
C CYS A 367 -12.97 70.06 -10.15
N ALA A 368 -12.03 70.16 -11.09
CA ALA A 368 -11.63 71.41 -11.74
C ALA A 368 -12.67 71.97 -12.73
N LEU A 369 -13.77 71.25 -13.01
CA LEU A 369 -14.86 71.75 -13.85
C LEU A 369 -15.62 72.90 -13.16
N SER A 370 -15.83 74.01 -13.87
CA SER A 370 -16.66 75.13 -13.41
C SER A 370 -18.15 74.76 -13.21
N THR A 371 -18.56 73.56 -13.63
CA THR A 371 -19.89 72.99 -13.43
C THR A 371 -19.97 72.04 -12.23
N CYS A 372 -18.88 71.79 -11.51
CA CYS A 372 -18.82 70.93 -10.34
C CYS A 372 -19.24 71.70 -9.07
N PRO A 373 -20.33 71.31 -8.36
CA PRO A 373 -20.67 71.91 -7.08
C PRO A 373 -19.69 71.48 -5.97
N GLN A 374 -19.43 72.35 -5.00
CA GLN A 374 -18.56 72.06 -3.85
C GLN A 374 -18.97 70.80 -3.05
N THR A 375 -20.26 70.44 -3.09
CA THR A 375 -20.79 69.19 -2.50
C THR A 375 -20.40 67.94 -3.29
N LEU A 376 -20.27 68.04 -4.62
CA LEU A 376 -19.77 66.97 -5.49
C LEU A 376 -18.24 66.88 -5.41
N GLU A 377 -17.53 68.01 -5.45
CA GLU A 377 -16.08 68.10 -5.21
C GLU A 377 -15.68 67.36 -3.92
N SER A 378 -16.40 67.64 -2.81
CA SER A 378 -16.20 66.96 -1.54
C SER A 378 -16.38 65.43 -1.63
N ARG A 379 -17.42 64.94 -2.33
CA ARG A 379 -17.63 63.49 -2.57
C ARG A 379 -16.59 62.88 -3.51
N ASN A 380 -16.10 63.63 -4.50
CA ASN A 380 -15.01 63.21 -5.36
C ASN A 380 -13.71 63.05 -4.56
N MET A 381 -13.42 63.97 -3.64
CA MET A 381 -12.24 63.88 -2.77
C MET A 381 -12.34 62.74 -1.73
N GLU A 382 -13.53 62.46 -1.19
CA GLU A 382 -13.80 61.24 -0.40
C GLU A 382 -13.59 59.96 -1.22
N LEU A 383 -14.06 59.92 -2.47
CA LEU A 383 -13.90 58.76 -3.37
C LEU A 383 -12.43 58.56 -3.78
N HIS A 384 -11.71 59.63 -4.10
CA HIS A 384 -10.27 59.67 -4.35
C HIS A 384 -9.48 59.12 -3.15
N ALA A 385 -9.86 59.48 -1.91
CA ALA A 385 -9.29 58.88 -0.71
C ALA A 385 -9.63 57.38 -0.56
N SER A 386 -10.85 56.96 -0.93
CA SER A 386 -11.27 55.55 -0.93
C SER A 386 -10.52 54.70 -1.97
N PHE A 387 -10.20 55.22 -3.16
CA PHE A 387 -9.37 54.50 -4.14
C PHE A 387 -7.92 54.31 -3.69
N LYS A 388 -7.33 55.32 -3.01
CA LYS A 388 -6.02 55.17 -2.34
C LYS A 388 -6.06 54.05 -1.30
N LYS A 389 -7.11 54.00 -0.46
CA LYS A 389 -7.32 52.90 0.52
C LYS A 389 -7.51 51.55 -0.15
N LEU A 390 -8.24 51.46 -1.28
CA LEU A 390 -8.52 50.21 -1.98
C LEU A 390 -7.23 49.57 -2.51
N THR A 391 -6.39 50.36 -3.17
CA THR A 391 -5.10 49.90 -3.71
C THR A 391 -4.19 49.42 -2.58
N ALA A 392 -4.08 50.19 -1.48
CA ALA A 392 -3.30 49.79 -0.31
C ALA A 392 -3.85 48.51 0.38
N ALA A 393 -5.17 48.31 0.41
CA ALA A 393 -5.78 47.10 0.95
C ALA A 393 -5.46 45.86 0.10
N LEU A 394 -5.41 46.02 -1.23
CA LEU A 394 -5.03 44.95 -2.17
C LEU A 394 -3.52 44.64 -2.09
N ALA A 395 -2.65 45.65 -1.97
CA ALA A 395 -1.22 45.43 -1.76
C ALA A 395 -0.90 44.74 -0.41
N LYS A 396 -1.61 45.10 0.67
CA LYS A 396 -1.51 44.37 1.95
C LYS A 396 -1.98 42.92 1.81
N LEU A 397 -3.03 42.64 1.02
CA LEU A 397 -3.49 41.28 0.75
C LEU A 397 -2.47 40.46 -0.04
N ASP A 398 -1.88 41.04 -1.09
CA ASP A 398 -0.81 40.42 -1.89
C ASP A 398 0.42 40.08 -1.03
N THR A 399 0.80 40.97 -0.10
CA THR A 399 1.91 40.73 0.84
C THR A 399 1.72 39.42 1.63
N TYR A 400 0.53 39.17 2.20
CA TYR A 400 0.26 37.94 2.95
C TYR A 400 0.06 36.71 2.04
N LEU A 401 -0.47 36.90 0.83
CA LEU A 401 -0.53 35.84 -0.18
C LEU A 401 0.87 35.37 -0.60
N ALA A 402 1.79 36.31 -0.84
CA ALA A 402 3.18 36.03 -1.20
C ALA A 402 3.95 35.32 -0.07
N VAL A 403 3.74 35.72 1.20
CA VAL A 403 4.30 35.02 2.36
C VAL A 403 3.79 33.58 2.46
N LEU A 404 2.49 33.35 2.26
CA LEU A 404 1.92 32.00 2.23
C LEU A 404 2.44 31.16 1.05
N ALA A 405 2.58 31.74 -0.14
CA ALA A 405 3.13 31.07 -1.31
C ALA A 405 4.62 30.67 -1.14
N ALA A 406 5.42 31.55 -0.50
CA ALA A 406 6.85 31.35 -0.28
C ALA A 406 7.19 30.14 0.61
N VAL A 407 6.26 29.66 1.45
CA VAL A 407 6.43 28.44 2.27
C VAL A 407 6.75 27.21 1.42
N SER A 408 6.31 27.16 0.16
CA SER A 408 6.63 26.06 -0.77
C SER A 408 8.01 26.20 -1.46
N THR A 409 8.79 27.23 -1.13
CA THR A 409 10.11 27.52 -1.73
C THR A 409 11.26 27.03 -0.85
N GLN A 410 12.30 26.44 -1.45
CA GLN A 410 13.44 25.84 -0.73
C GLN A 410 14.29 26.83 0.11
N SER A 411 14.07 28.14 -0.03
CA SER A 411 14.78 29.23 0.66
C SER A 411 13.88 29.98 1.65
N CYS A 412 12.87 29.33 2.22
CA CYS A 412 11.93 29.95 3.14
C CYS A 412 12.31 29.67 4.60
N ASP A 413 12.79 30.69 5.31
CA ASP A 413 13.30 30.58 6.69
C ASP A 413 12.19 30.71 7.77
N TYR A 414 10.91 30.77 7.39
CA TYR A 414 9.80 30.96 8.33
C TYR A 414 9.41 29.66 9.04
N PRO A 415 9.38 29.59 10.38
CA PRO A 415 8.92 28.41 11.11
C PRO A 415 7.42 28.10 10.90
N GLN A 416 7.06 26.82 10.83
CA GLN A 416 5.67 26.37 10.66
C GLN A 416 4.71 26.92 11.72
N ALA A 417 5.19 27.23 12.93
CA ALA A 417 4.41 27.87 13.99
C ALA A 417 3.77 29.21 13.56
N ASN A 418 4.39 29.92 12.60
CA ASN A 418 3.90 31.21 12.10
C ASN A 418 2.78 31.06 11.05
N HIS A 419 2.57 29.86 10.47
CA HIS A 419 1.58 29.65 9.40
C HIS A 419 0.16 30.07 9.83
N ARG A 420 -0.21 29.79 11.08
CA ARG A 420 -1.50 30.21 11.67
C ARG A 420 -1.66 31.73 11.64
N MET A 421 -0.63 32.47 12.07
CA MET A 421 -0.66 33.94 12.04
C MET A 421 -0.76 34.50 10.62
N PHE A 422 -0.13 33.84 9.63
CA PHE A 422 -0.24 34.26 8.23
C PHE A 422 -1.68 34.11 7.70
N PHE A 423 -2.38 33.02 8.02
CA PHE A 423 -3.80 32.86 7.66
C PHE A 423 -4.73 33.81 8.44
N GLU A 424 -4.47 34.04 9.73
CA GLU A 424 -5.21 35.03 10.53
C GLU A 424 -5.08 36.44 9.93
N LYS A 425 -3.88 36.83 9.50
CA LYS A 425 -3.63 38.12 8.84
C LYS A 425 -4.16 38.18 7.41
N LEU A 426 -4.17 37.09 6.66
CA LEU A 426 -4.85 37.01 5.37
C LEU A 426 -6.35 37.29 5.54
N SER A 427 -7.00 36.66 6.53
CA SER A 427 -8.43 36.89 6.80
C SER A 427 -8.72 38.33 7.28
N GLU A 428 -7.84 38.93 8.09
CA GLU A 428 -7.90 40.35 8.45
C GLU A 428 -7.85 41.24 7.18
N CYS A 429 -6.96 40.93 6.23
CA CYS A 429 -6.83 41.69 4.99
C CYS A 429 -8.04 41.53 4.07
N CYS A 430 -8.60 40.33 3.92
CA CYS A 430 -9.86 40.10 3.21
C CYS A 430 -11.03 40.87 3.84
N GLN A 431 -11.12 40.88 5.17
CA GLN A 431 -12.17 41.62 5.88
C GLN A 431 -12.02 43.14 5.71
N ASN A 432 -10.79 43.65 5.75
CA ASN A 432 -10.49 45.05 5.45
C ASN A 432 -10.84 45.42 3.99
N LEU A 433 -10.46 44.58 3.02
CA LEU A 433 -10.80 44.78 1.60
C LEU A 433 -12.32 44.85 1.37
N SER A 434 -13.10 43.96 2.00
CA SER A 434 -14.57 44.01 1.91
C SER A 434 -15.16 45.30 2.49
N ASN A 435 -14.55 45.86 3.54
CA ASN A 435 -15.02 47.12 4.13
C ASN A 435 -14.63 48.32 3.26
N VAL A 436 -13.39 48.39 2.76
CA VAL A 436 -12.96 49.45 1.85
C VAL A 436 -13.72 49.40 0.51
N MET A 437 -14.07 48.22 0.00
CA MET A 437 -14.91 48.09 -1.20
C MET A 437 -16.33 48.64 -0.98
N LYS A 438 -16.90 48.49 0.23
CA LYS A 438 -18.18 49.13 0.60
C LYS A 438 -18.04 50.65 0.64
N ASP A 439 -16.96 51.19 1.18
CA ASP A 439 -16.71 52.64 1.20
C ASP A 439 -16.53 53.21 -0.21
N VAL A 440 -15.80 52.52 -1.11
CA VAL A 440 -15.69 52.90 -2.53
C VAL A 440 -17.07 52.88 -3.20
N SER A 441 -17.81 51.78 -3.08
CA SER A 441 -19.15 51.64 -3.67
C SER A 441 -20.13 52.70 -3.17
N LYS A 442 -20.16 52.94 -1.85
CA LYS A 442 -20.98 53.96 -1.19
C LYS A 442 -20.66 55.37 -1.69
N ASN A 443 -19.37 55.74 -1.71
CA ASN A 443 -18.96 57.09 -2.11
C ASN A 443 -19.19 57.30 -3.62
N TYR A 444 -19.00 56.26 -4.45
CA TYR A 444 -19.33 56.31 -5.87
C TYR A 444 -20.85 56.47 -6.10
N ASN A 445 -21.69 55.74 -5.37
CA ASN A 445 -23.15 55.91 -5.45
C ASN A 445 -23.60 57.33 -5.06
N PHE A 446 -22.99 57.95 -4.03
CA PHE A 446 -23.28 59.34 -3.68
C PHE A 446 -22.78 60.34 -4.72
N LYS A 447 -21.60 60.12 -5.31
CA LYS A 447 -21.09 60.89 -6.45
C LYS A 447 -22.09 60.87 -7.62
N VAL A 448 -22.43 59.68 -8.10
CA VAL A 448 -23.38 59.46 -9.21
C VAL A 448 -24.74 60.11 -8.92
N SER A 449 -25.23 59.98 -7.68
CA SER A 449 -26.50 60.60 -7.27
C SER A 449 -26.50 62.12 -7.37
N LEU A 450 -25.35 62.78 -7.18
CA LEU A 450 -25.19 64.23 -7.35
C LEU A 450 -24.92 64.59 -8.83
N GLU A 451 -24.08 63.84 -9.53
CA GLU A 451 -23.79 64.05 -10.95
C GLU A 451 -25.07 63.94 -11.80
N HIS A 452 -25.94 62.97 -11.53
CA HIS A 452 -27.20 62.79 -12.24
C HIS A 452 -28.16 64.00 -12.11
N GLN A 453 -27.99 64.85 -11.09
CA GLN A 453 -28.77 66.07 -10.88
C GLN A 453 -28.22 67.27 -11.67
N LEU A 454 -27.01 67.20 -12.23
CA LEU A 454 -26.44 68.27 -13.02
C LEU A 454 -27.15 68.40 -14.38
N PRO A 455 -27.44 69.62 -14.87
CA PRO A 455 -27.98 69.84 -16.22
C PRO A 455 -27.08 69.31 -17.35
N THR A 456 -25.78 69.11 -17.08
CA THR A 456 -24.79 68.56 -18.01
C THR A 456 -24.75 67.02 -18.07
N ALA A 457 -25.52 66.32 -17.23
CA ALA A 457 -25.50 64.86 -17.19
C ALA A 457 -26.22 64.23 -18.40
N SER A 458 -25.44 63.81 -19.39
CA SER A 458 -25.97 63.14 -20.58
C SER A 458 -26.56 61.77 -20.25
N GLN A 459 -27.55 61.31 -21.03
CA GLN A 459 -28.13 59.97 -20.82
C GLN A 459 -27.09 58.85 -20.98
N LYS A 460 -26.10 59.05 -21.86
CA LYS A 460 -24.95 58.15 -22.08
C LYS A 460 -24.05 58.06 -20.85
N LEU A 461 -23.84 59.17 -20.13
CA LEU A 461 -23.15 59.17 -18.83
C LEU A 461 -23.95 58.36 -17.81
N ARG A 462 -25.24 58.68 -17.64
CA ARG A 462 -26.13 58.03 -16.66
C ARG A 462 -26.15 56.50 -16.79
N THR A 463 -26.34 55.97 -18.00
CA THR A 463 -26.34 54.52 -18.22
C THR A 463 -24.97 53.88 -18.02
N THR A 464 -23.88 54.63 -18.21
CA THR A 464 -22.52 54.12 -17.94
C THR A 464 -22.24 54.10 -16.44
N ASP A 465 -22.66 55.12 -15.70
CA ASP A 465 -22.53 55.17 -14.24
C ASP A 465 -23.37 54.10 -13.53
N GLU A 466 -24.58 53.80 -14.02
CA GLU A 466 -25.36 52.64 -13.57
C GLU A 466 -24.59 51.31 -13.77
N CYS A 467 -23.83 51.17 -14.86
CA CYS A 467 -22.98 49.98 -15.09
C CYS A 467 -21.76 49.93 -14.15
N VAL A 468 -21.13 51.08 -13.85
CA VAL A 468 -20.06 51.16 -12.84
C VAL A 468 -20.60 50.83 -11.44
N VAL A 469 -21.74 51.40 -11.05
CA VAL A 469 -22.43 51.12 -9.78
C VAL A 469 -22.78 49.64 -9.65
N SER A 470 -23.35 49.02 -10.68
CA SER A 470 -23.64 47.59 -10.72
C SER A 470 -22.38 46.73 -10.51
N SER A 471 -21.28 47.11 -11.18
CA SER A 471 -19.98 46.45 -11.02
C SER A 471 -19.42 46.59 -9.60
N LEU A 472 -19.55 47.78 -8.98
CA LEU A 472 -19.14 48.01 -7.58
C LEU A 472 -20.02 47.24 -6.58
N ILE A 473 -21.32 47.06 -6.83
CA ILE A 473 -22.21 46.24 -6.00
C ILE A 473 -21.84 44.75 -6.10
N SER A 474 -21.49 44.27 -7.31
CA SER A 474 -20.94 42.93 -7.51
C SER A 474 -19.62 42.75 -6.73
N LEU A 475 -18.72 43.74 -6.77
CA LEU A 475 -17.46 43.72 -6.04
C LEU A 475 -17.61 43.76 -4.51
N VAL A 476 -18.55 44.55 -3.98
CA VAL A 476 -18.93 44.49 -2.55
C VAL A 476 -19.42 43.09 -2.17
N THR A 477 -20.18 42.45 -3.05
CA THR A 477 -20.74 41.12 -2.82
C THR A 477 -19.65 40.05 -2.80
N CYS A 478 -18.81 39.95 -3.85
CA CYS A 478 -17.78 38.90 -3.91
C CYS A 478 -16.65 39.12 -2.88
N THR A 479 -16.20 40.37 -2.63
CA THR A 479 -15.25 40.62 -1.52
C THR A 479 -15.85 40.26 -0.16
N GLY A 480 -17.16 40.45 0.03
CA GLY A 480 -17.91 39.95 1.19
C GLY A 480 -17.94 38.42 1.28
N LYS A 481 -18.17 37.71 0.17
CA LYS A 481 -18.08 36.24 0.11
C LYS A 481 -16.69 35.75 0.51
N ILE A 482 -15.62 36.35 -0.03
CA ILE A 482 -14.22 36.00 0.25
C ILE A 482 -13.84 36.27 1.72
N ALA A 483 -14.23 37.40 2.28
CA ALA A 483 -14.01 37.72 3.70
C ALA A 483 -14.71 36.69 4.62
N ASN A 484 -15.96 36.35 4.32
CA ASN A 484 -16.69 35.32 5.07
C ASN A 484 -16.09 33.92 4.86
N PHE A 485 -15.65 33.58 3.65
CA PHE A 485 -15.01 32.29 3.35
C PHE A 485 -13.71 32.10 4.13
N THR A 486 -12.80 33.07 4.09
CA THR A 486 -11.52 33.00 4.82
C THR A 486 -11.73 32.96 6.33
N LYS A 487 -12.71 33.72 6.86
CA LYS A 487 -13.05 33.72 8.28
C LYS A 487 -13.68 32.40 8.75
N SER A 488 -14.68 31.88 8.04
CA SER A 488 -15.36 30.63 8.41
C SER A 488 -14.50 29.37 8.26
N ASN A 489 -13.48 29.41 7.39
CA ASN A 489 -12.54 28.29 7.22
C ASN A 489 -11.19 28.55 7.89
N LEU A 490 -11.06 29.58 8.73
CA LEU A 490 -9.78 29.99 9.30
C LEU A 490 -9.11 28.86 10.10
N GLU A 491 -9.86 28.13 10.95
CA GLU A 491 -9.30 26.98 11.67
C GLU A 491 -8.89 25.84 10.74
N PHE A 492 -9.66 25.57 9.67
CA PHE A 492 -9.34 24.54 8.69
C PHE A 492 -8.07 24.88 7.89
N LEU A 493 -7.86 26.15 7.54
CA LEU A 493 -6.69 26.61 6.79
C LEU A 493 -5.44 26.74 7.67
N SER A 494 -5.61 27.12 8.95
CA SER A 494 -4.49 27.36 9.88
C SER A 494 -4.05 26.14 10.69
N THR A 495 -4.89 25.11 10.81
CA THR A 495 -4.52 23.84 11.46
C THR A 495 -3.66 23.02 10.50
N PRO A 496 -2.43 22.62 10.86
CA PRO A 496 -1.64 21.71 10.04
C PRO A 496 -2.41 20.40 9.81
N PRO A 497 -2.49 19.86 8.57
CA PRO A 497 -3.22 18.64 8.27
C PRO A 497 -2.72 17.48 9.14
N GLY A 498 -3.58 16.99 10.04
CA GLY A 498 -3.25 15.98 11.04
C GLY A 498 -3.01 14.60 10.43
N PHE A 499 -1.79 14.37 9.95
CA PHE A 499 -1.37 13.15 9.27
C PHE A 499 -1.51 11.91 10.15
N ARG A 500 -2.57 11.13 9.88
CA ARG A 500 -2.75 9.80 10.45
C ARG A 500 -1.72 8.82 9.88
N THR A 501 -0.56 8.74 10.50
CA THR A 501 0.36 7.58 10.36
C THR A 501 -0.34 6.36 10.96
N ARG A 502 -0.66 5.36 10.13
CA ARG A 502 -1.38 4.15 10.60
C ARG A 502 -0.61 3.47 11.72
N GLY A 503 -1.33 2.98 12.73
CA GLY A 503 -0.72 2.26 13.85
C GLY A 503 0.24 3.06 14.72
N HIS A 504 0.17 4.40 14.68
CA HIS A 504 0.49 5.25 15.83
C HIS A 504 -0.79 5.38 16.68
N THR A 505 -1.14 4.32 17.40
CA THR A 505 -2.44 4.20 18.06
C THR A 505 -2.50 5.02 19.35
N PHE A 506 -3.57 5.80 19.49
CA PHE A 506 -3.71 6.84 20.51
C PHE A 506 -3.92 6.26 21.92
N ILE A 507 -2.91 6.36 22.79
CA ILE A 507 -3.04 6.17 24.25
C ILE A 507 -2.26 7.30 24.93
N GLY A 508 -2.91 8.45 25.07
CA GLY A 508 -2.38 9.64 25.76
C GLY A 508 -3.52 10.54 26.19
N THR A 509 -3.61 10.84 27.49
CA THR A 509 -4.73 11.58 28.09
C THR A 509 -4.52 13.10 28.04
N SER A 510 -4.13 13.62 26.88
CA SER A 510 -3.89 15.04 26.62
C SER A 510 -4.81 15.53 25.50
N GLN A 511 -5.70 16.48 25.81
CA GLN A 511 -6.68 17.04 24.86
C GLN A 511 -6.08 18.09 23.90
N PHE A 512 -4.78 17.98 23.58
CA PHE A 512 -4.07 18.92 22.71
C PHE A 512 -3.36 18.18 21.56
N GLU A 513 -3.55 18.74 20.36
CA GLU A 513 -2.68 18.65 19.17
C GLU A 513 -2.34 17.27 18.58
N GLY A 514 -3.34 16.72 17.88
CA GLY A 514 -3.12 16.24 16.51
C GLY A 514 -2.52 14.86 16.28
N ALA A 515 -2.52 14.44 15.02
CA ALA A 515 -1.76 13.29 14.53
C ALA A 515 -0.56 13.83 13.75
N ILE A 516 0.65 13.65 14.29
CA ILE A 516 1.88 14.26 13.78
C ILE A 516 2.77 13.16 13.20
N SER A 517 2.95 13.14 11.88
CA SER A 517 4.10 12.45 11.28
C SER A 517 5.38 13.23 11.60
N SER A 518 6.49 12.54 11.83
CA SER A 518 7.77 13.17 12.14
C SER A 518 8.14 14.25 11.10
N PRO A 519 8.65 15.44 11.49
CA PRO A 519 9.09 16.48 10.55
C PRO A 519 10.10 16.01 9.50
N ALA A 520 10.87 14.95 9.80
CA ALA A 520 11.76 14.30 8.85
C ALA A 520 11.02 13.76 7.61
N VAL A 521 9.78 13.29 7.75
CA VAL A 521 8.96 12.81 6.63
C VAL A 521 8.55 13.96 5.71
N THR A 522 8.15 15.11 6.28
CA THR A 522 7.85 16.33 5.53
C THR A 522 9.09 16.84 4.79
N ALA A 523 10.25 16.90 5.46
CA ALA A 523 11.51 17.31 4.84
C ALA A 523 11.96 16.36 3.71
N LEU A 524 11.76 15.04 3.86
CA LEU A 524 12.02 14.07 2.81
C LEU A 524 11.04 14.19 1.64
N ARG A 525 9.75 14.48 1.89
CA ARG A 525 8.77 14.79 0.83
C ARG A 525 9.17 16.05 0.06
N GLN A 526 9.54 17.14 0.75
CA GLN A 526 9.98 18.37 0.09
C GLN A 526 11.23 18.13 -0.76
N LYS A 527 12.20 17.36 -0.25
CA LYS A 527 13.40 16.98 -1.00
C LYS A 527 13.06 16.16 -2.26
N ALA A 528 12.05 15.29 -2.20
CA ALA A 528 11.56 14.54 -3.36
C ALA A 528 10.85 15.45 -4.38
N VAL A 529 9.98 16.37 -3.93
CA VAL A 529 9.33 17.36 -4.80
C VAL A 529 10.38 18.22 -5.51
N ASN A 530 11.30 18.84 -4.76
CA ASN A 530 12.37 19.68 -5.30
C ASN A 530 13.25 18.91 -6.32
N TYR A 531 13.50 17.62 -6.09
CA TYR A 531 14.22 16.76 -7.03
C TYR A 531 13.42 16.52 -8.33
N MET A 532 12.11 16.27 -8.24
CA MET A 532 11.25 16.14 -9.42
C MET A 532 11.15 17.47 -10.20
N THR A 533 11.06 18.61 -9.50
CA THR A 533 11.10 19.95 -10.13
C THR A 533 12.45 20.23 -10.79
N ALA A 534 13.56 19.73 -10.23
CA ALA A 534 14.88 19.84 -10.85
C ALA A 534 15.03 18.96 -12.11
N LEU A 535 14.34 17.81 -12.16
CA LEU A 535 14.28 16.94 -13.35
C LEU A 535 13.37 17.49 -14.46
N SER A 536 12.26 18.16 -14.11
CA SER A 536 11.33 18.73 -15.09
C SER A 536 11.72 20.12 -15.59
N LYS A 537 12.70 20.77 -14.94
CA LYS A 537 13.26 22.05 -15.41
C LYS A 537 13.91 21.86 -16.78
N PRO A 538 13.53 22.61 -17.83
CA PRO A 538 14.16 22.50 -19.14
C PRO A 538 15.66 22.81 -19.01
N CYS A 539 16.47 21.96 -19.63
CA CYS A 539 17.92 22.16 -19.66
C CYS A 539 18.21 23.50 -20.36
N PRO A 540 19.06 24.39 -19.81
CA PRO A 540 19.41 25.65 -20.47
C PRO A 540 19.96 25.40 -21.88
N ASP A 541 19.76 26.37 -22.79
CA ASP A 541 20.27 26.31 -24.18
C ASP A 541 21.80 26.26 -24.23
N SER A 542 22.32 25.04 -24.07
CA SER A 542 23.74 24.74 -24.06
C SER A 542 24.23 24.58 -25.49
N VAL A 543 25.40 25.16 -25.79
CA VAL A 543 26.04 25.01 -27.10
C VAL A 543 26.29 23.51 -27.35
N PRO A 544 25.70 22.89 -28.39
CA PRO A 544 25.87 21.47 -28.67
C PRO A 544 27.35 21.07 -28.69
N TYR A 545 27.70 19.93 -28.12
CA TYR A 545 29.08 19.56 -27.82
C TYR A 545 30.03 19.67 -29.04
N GLU A 546 29.57 19.30 -30.25
CA GLU A 546 30.34 19.52 -31.47
C GLU A 546 30.66 20.99 -31.78
N ARG A 547 29.69 21.89 -31.56
CA ARG A 547 29.89 23.34 -31.72
C ARG A 547 30.83 23.88 -30.65
N ALA A 548 30.74 23.39 -29.42
CA ALA A 548 31.68 23.73 -28.35
C ALA A 548 33.13 23.33 -28.73
N LEU A 549 33.34 22.10 -29.23
CA LEU A 549 34.64 21.63 -29.71
C LEU A 549 35.16 22.42 -30.92
N ARG A 550 34.30 22.80 -31.87
CA ARG A 550 34.68 23.67 -33.01
C ARG A 550 35.09 25.06 -32.51
N ASN A 551 34.32 25.67 -31.61
CA ASN A 551 34.63 26.97 -31.03
C ASN A 551 35.95 26.94 -30.24
N GLN A 552 36.20 25.89 -29.46
CA GLN A 552 37.47 25.70 -28.75
C GLN A 552 38.65 25.60 -29.73
N ARG A 553 38.53 24.85 -30.83
CA ARG A 553 39.58 24.75 -31.85
C ARG A 553 39.85 26.09 -32.54
N ILE A 554 38.80 26.86 -32.84
CA ILE A 554 38.93 28.21 -33.43
C ILE A 554 39.66 29.14 -32.45
N LEU A 555 39.25 29.15 -31.17
CA LEU A 555 39.90 29.95 -30.12
C LEU A 555 41.39 29.61 -29.98
N LEU A 556 41.75 28.32 -29.92
CA LEU A 556 43.15 27.88 -29.85
C LEU A 556 43.96 28.39 -31.06
N SER A 557 43.48 28.18 -32.29
CA SER A 557 44.17 28.68 -33.49
C SER A 557 44.26 30.21 -33.56
N SER A 558 43.31 30.93 -32.97
CA SER A 558 43.34 32.39 -32.85
C SER A 558 44.38 32.84 -31.82
N THR A 559 44.52 32.13 -30.70
CA THR A 559 45.54 32.40 -29.67
C THR A 559 46.95 32.07 -30.17
N GLU A 560 47.13 30.98 -30.92
CA GLU A 560 48.38 30.63 -31.61
C GLU A 560 48.77 31.72 -32.63
N SER A 561 47.81 32.21 -33.41
CA SER A 561 48.02 33.33 -34.35
C SER A 561 48.41 34.63 -33.61
N GLN A 562 47.68 34.99 -32.55
CA GLN A 562 47.94 36.20 -31.75
C GLN A 562 49.31 36.15 -31.06
N THR A 563 49.70 35.01 -30.50
CA THR A 563 51.01 34.84 -29.85
C THR A 563 52.16 34.85 -30.86
N GLY A 564 51.98 34.25 -32.03
CA GLY A 564 52.93 34.38 -33.15
C GLY A 564 53.11 35.84 -33.62
N LEU A 565 52.01 36.60 -33.70
CA LEU A 565 52.04 38.02 -34.07
C LEU A 565 52.72 38.87 -32.98
N ALA A 566 52.46 38.58 -31.70
CA ALA A 566 53.12 39.26 -30.58
C ALA A 566 54.63 39.00 -30.55
N GLN A 567 55.09 37.77 -30.83
CA GLN A 567 56.51 37.47 -30.98
C GLN A 567 57.16 38.21 -32.16
N GLN A 568 56.45 38.38 -33.28
CA GLN A 568 56.94 39.19 -34.39
C GLN A 568 57.07 40.68 -34.01
N LEU A 569 56.07 41.23 -33.31
CA LEU A 569 56.10 42.62 -32.81
C LEU A 569 57.21 42.87 -31.78
N ALA A 570 57.43 41.93 -30.85
CA ALA A 570 58.54 42.01 -29.89
C ALA A 570 59.89 42.06 -30.63
N LYS A 571 60.08 41.18 -31.62
CA LYS A 571 61.31 41.10 -32.42
C LYS A 571 61.54 42.31 -33.34
N THR A 572 60.49 42.95 -33.84
CA THR A 572 60.64 44.21 -34.60
C THR A 572 60.90 45.39 -33.68
N SER A 573 60.33 45.41 -32.46
CA SER A 573 60.60 46.41 -31.43
C SER A 573 62.04 46.34 -30.92
N GLU A 574 62.54 45.15 -30.59
CA GLU A 574 63.95 44.90 -30.22
C GLU A 574 64.91 45.41 -31.32
N LYS A 575 64.64 45.06 -32.59
CA LYS A 575 65.42 45.54 -33.73
C LYS A 575 65.33 47.06 -33.92
N MET A 576 64.19 47.67 -33.62
CA MET A 576 64.03 49.13 -33.65
C MET A 576 64.90 49.79 -32.57
N SER A 577 64.84 49.28 -31.33
CA SER A 577 65.67 49.80 -30.23
C SER A 577 67.17 49.68 -30.52
N GLN A 578 67.63 48.58 -31.11
CA GLN A 578 69.03 48.45 -31.54
C GLN A 578 69.42 49.52 -32.57
N LEU A 579 68.57 49.75 -33.59
CA LEU A 579 68.82 50.79 -34.60
C LEU A 579 68.78 52.22 -34.01
N GLU A 580 68.02 52.46 -32.93
CA GLU A 580 68.06 53.73 -32.20
C GLU A 580 69.32 53.89 -31.35
N GLN A 581 69.80 52.82 -30.71
CA GLN A 581 71.10 52.81 -30.01
C GLN A 581 72.24 53.08 -31.00
N ASP A 582 72.25 52.41 -32.15
CA ASP A 582 73.20 52.64 -33.23
C ASP A 582 73.13 54.10 -33.73
N ARG A 583 71.93 54.66 -33.91
CA ARG A 583 71.72 56.07 -34.32
C ARG A 583 72.36 57.04 -33.32
N GLU A 584 72.14 56.84 -32.02
CA GLU A 584 72.72 57.71 -30.98
C GLU A 584 74.24 57.50 -30.85
N HIS A 585 74.77 56.29 -31.05
CA HIS A 585 76.21 56.04 -31.15
C HIS A 585 76.87 56.85 -32.28
N TRP A 586 76.39 56.72 -33.52
CA TRP A 586 76.93 57.46 -34.67
C TRP A 586 76.81 58.97 -34.51
N LYS A 587 75.74 59.44 -33.87
CA LYS A 587 75.53 60.87 -33.52
C LYS A 587 76.53 61.37 -32.48
N LEU A 588 76.86 60.58 -31.46
CA LEU A 588 77.90 60.91 -30.47
C LEU A 588 79.30 60.88 -31.10
N GLU A 589 79.60 59.93 -31.98
CA GLU A 589 80.86 59.92 -32.74
C GLU A 589 80.99 61.14 -33.66
N ALA A 590 79.92 61.52 -34.37
CA ALA A 590 79.91 62.73 -35.20
C ALA A 590 80.16 64.00 -34.36
N GLN A 591 79.58 64.11 -33.16
CA GLN A 591 79.87 65.20 -32.23
C GLN A 591 81.32 65.18 -31.72
N LEU A 592 81.88 63.99 -31.43
CA LEU A 592 83.28 63.82 -31.05
C LEU A 592 84.25 64.23 -32.17
N VAL A 593 83.93 63.90 -33.44
CA VAL A 593 84.68 64.34 -34.61
C VAL A 593 84.60 65.85 -34.77
N GLN A 594 83.41 66.45 -34.61
CA GLN A 594 83.22 67.90 -34.67
C GLN A 594 84.02 68.63 -33.56
N ILE A 595 84.06 68.09 -32.34
CA ILE A 595 84.85 68.65 -31.23
C ILE A 595 86.37 68.49 -31.45
N LYS A 596 86.81 67.41 -32.11
CA LYS A 596 88.22 67.27 -32.54
C LYS A 596 88.56 68.31 -33.61
N LEU A 597 87.69 68.48 -34.61
CA LEU A 597 87.88 69.44 -35.70
C LEU A 597 87.91 70.90 -35.21
N THR A 598 87.05 71.29 -34.28
CA THR A 598 87.08 72.66 -33.72
C THR A 598 88.32 72.91 -32.87
N LYS A 599 88.80 71.94 -32.09
CA LYS A 599 90.06 72.04 -31.34
C LYS A 599 91.27 72.18 -32.26
N GLU A 600 91.32 71.42 -33.35
CA GLU A 600 92.45 71.48 -34.28
C GLU A 600 92.40 72.76 -35.15
N SER A 601 91.20 73.24 -35.50
CA SER A 601 90.99 74.58 -36.07
C SER A 601 91.50 75.68 -35.13
N GLN A 602 91.19 75.62 -33.82
CA GLN A 602 91.71 76.54 -32.82
C GLN A 602 93.25 76.48 -32.73
N LYS A 603 93.87 75.29 -32.77
CA LYS A 603 95.34 75.17 -32.83
C LYS A 603 95.90 75.83 -34.09
N CYS A 604 95.31 75.63 -35.26
CA CYS A 604 95.74 76.28 -36.50
C CYS A 604 95.67 77.81 -36.37
N VAL A 605 94.60 78.38 -35.80
CA VAL A 605 94.47 79.82 -35.56
C VAL A 605 95.52 80.35 -34.58
N VAL A 606 95.82 79.60 -33.51
CA VAL A 606 96.89 79.97 -32.56
C VAL A 606 98.26 79.92 -33.23
N LEU A 607 98.57 78.88 -34.00
CA LEU A 607 99.83 78.74 -34.74
C LEU A 607 99.96 79.81 -35.84
N GLU A 608 98.87 80.21 -36.51
CA GLU A 608 98.87 81.36 -37.41
C GLU A 608 99.15 82.68 -36.69
N ALA A 609 98.58 82.89 -35.50
CA ALA A 609 98.84 84.08 -34.70
C ALA A 609 100.29 84.11 -34.18
N GLU A 610 100.85 82.96 -33.79
CA GLU A 610 102.24 82.83 -33.36
C GLU A 610 103.21 83.02 -34.53
N LEU A 611 102.92 82.46 -35.71
CA LEU A 611 103.65 82.74 -36.96
C LEU A 611 103.56 84.23 -37.35
N LYS A 612 102.44 84.91 -37.09
CA LYS A 612 102.32 86.37 -37.29
C LYS A 612 103.18 87.16 -36.29
N ARG A 613 103.24 86.77 -35.00
CA ARG A 613 104.15 87.37 -34.00
C ARG A 613 105.63 87.13 -34.33
N LEU A 614 105.99 85.92 -34.77
CA LEU A 614 107.35 85.59 -35.17
C LEU A 614 107.79 86.32 -36.46
N ARG A 615 106.85 86.69 -37.34
CA ARG A 615 107.10 87.56 -38.49
C ARG A 615 107.22 89.06 -38.15
N SER A 616 106.86 89.51 -36.94
CA SER A 616 106.86 90.93 -36.57
C SER A 616 107.98 91.40 -35.63
N GLY A 617 108.93 90.52 -35.28
CA GLY A 617 110.31 90.89 -34.88
C GLY A 617 110.48 91.93 -33.75
N GLY A 618 109.99 91.65 -32.53
CA GLY A 618 110.19 92.49 -31.34
C GLY A 618 111.12 91.86 -30.28
N LYS A 619 111.89 92.69 -29.55
CA LYS A 619 112.85 92.26 -28.51
C LYS A 619 112.17 91.88 -27.18
N VAL A 620 112.90 91.11 -26.36
CA VAL A 620 112.53 90.70 -24.99
C VAL A 620 112.82 91.80 -23.97
N THR A 621 111.85 92.08 -23.12
CA THR A 621 111.98 92.70 -21.79
C THR A 621 110.98 92.03 -20.83
N SER A 622 111.20 92.13 -19.51
CA SER A 622 110.31 91.56 -18.49
C SER A 622 110.57 92.21 -17.13
N PRO A 623 109.64 92.10 -16.17
CA PRO A 623 108.17 92.15 -16.25
C PRO A 623 107.63 93.42 -15.55
N ILE A 624 106.31 93.73 -15.66
CA ILE A 624 105.47 94.43 -14.64
C ILE A 624 104.08 94.77 -15.22
N ASP A 625 103.07 94.74 -14.33
CA ASP A 625 101.72 95.33 -14.37
C ASP A 625 100.68 95.01 -15.46
N GLN A 626 99.41 95.03 -14.96
CA GLN A 626 98.13 95.27 -15.63
C GLN A 626 97.65 94.38 -16.80
N GLU A 627 96.36 94.10 -16.94
CA GLU A 627 95.28 93.95 -15.95
C GLU A 627 94.10 93.20 -16.61
N SER A 628 93.14 92.78 -15.78
CA SER A 628 91.78 92.37 -16.12
C SER A 628 91.18 92.97 -17.42
N MET A 629 90.70 92.11 -18.33
CA MET A 629 89.37 92.31 -18.94
C MET A 629 88.73 91.04 -19.56
N VAL A 630 87.51 90.73 -19.07
CA VAL A 630 86.37 90.08 -19.77
C VAL A 630 86.41 88.55 -20.05
N ALA A 631 85.21 87.94 -20.00
CA ALA A 631 84.83 86.56 -20.34
C ALA A 631 85.52 85.44 -19.51
N GLN A 632 84.88 84.82 -18.51
CA GLN A 632 83.44 84.62 -18.25
C GLN A 632 82.67 83.88 -19.36
N ALA A 633 83.23 82.79 -19.89
CA ALA A 633 82.45 81.64 -20.41
C ALA A 633 83.34 80.44 -20.76
N MET A 634 83.43 79.43 -19.88
CA MET A 634 83.26 78.00 -20.19
C MET A 634 83.60 77.11 -18.99
N ALA A 635 82.84 76.03 -18.82
CA ALA A 635 83.09 75.05 -17.77
C ALA A 635 84.18 74.05 -18.17
N LYS A 636 85.03 73.72 -17.20
CA LYS A 636 85.65 72.40 -17.02
C LYS A 636 84.89 71.75 -15.85
N ALA A 637 84.42 70.50 -15.87
CA ALA A 637 85.07 69.24 -16.26
C ALA A 637 86.28 68.91 -15.36
N VAL A 638 86.39 67.75 -14.71
CA VAL A 638 85.49 66.60 -14.63
C VAL A 638 85.87 65.85 -13.35
N GLU A 639 84.94 65.12 -12.72
CA GLU A 639 85.32 63.97 -11.88
C GLU A 639 84.61 62.72 -12.40
N VAL A 640 85.39 61.66 -12.57
CA VAL A 640 85.01 60.34 -13.08
C VAL A 640 85.84 59.34 -12.29
N ASP A 641 85.19 58.46 -11.53
CA ASP A 641 85.75 57.21 -11.02
C ASP A 641 84.63 56.38 -10.36
N THR A 642 84.56 55.04 -10.44
CA THR A 642 85.29 54.07 -11.30
C THR A 642 84.36 52.88 -11.60
N ILE A 643 84.63 52.09 -12.64
CA ILE A 643 84.00 50.78 -12.91
C ILE A 643 85.03 49.67 -12.62
N PRO A 644 84.66 48.55 -11.97
CA PRO A 644 84.82 47.25 -12.64
C PRO A 644 83.60 46.32 -12.41
N SER A 645 83.03 45.55 -13.36
CA SER A 645 83.47 44.92 -14.62
C SER A 645 83.61 43.39 -14.51
N ARG A 646 82.94 42.70 -15.45
CA ARG A 646 83.21 41.34 -15.99
C ARG A 646 82.59 40.09 -15.31
N ALA A 647 82.04 39.23 -16.17
CA ALA A 647 81.52 37.86 -15.93
C ALA A 647 82.56 36.80 -16.46
N PRO A 648 82.29 35.46 -16.67
CA PRO A 648 81.06 34.69 -16.48
C PRO A 648 81.16 33.21 -15.95
N ALA A 649 79.99 32.62 -15.68
CA ALA A 649 79.55 31.20 -15.89
C ALA A 649 80.18 29.98 -15.14
N LYS A 650 79.31 29.19 -14.44
CA LYS A 650 79.00 27.74 -14.69
C LYS A 650 78.05 27.10 -13.65
N GLY A 651 77.16 26.17 -14.08
CA GLY A 651 76.26 25.31 -13.27
C GLY A 651 74.97 26.02 -12.79
N LYS A 652 73.72 25.57 -13.04
CA LYS A 652 73.01 24.28 -12.79
C LYS A 652 73.02 23.91 -11.29
N THR A 653 71.88 23.64 -10.64
CA THR A 653 70.74 22.77 -11.05
C THR A 653 69.34 23.40 -10.86
N GLU A 654 68.29 22.73 -11.37
CA GLU A 654 66.87 23.13 -11.49
C GLU A 654 66.08 23.05 -10.16
N PRO A 655 64.85 23.61 -10.10
CA PRO A 655 63.67 22.81 -10.45
C PRO A 655 62.71 23.45 -11.49
N GLN A 656 61.69 22.70 -11.89
CA GLN A 656 60.80 22.97 -13.03
C GLN A 656 59.83 24.15 -12.83
N VAL A 657 59.48 24.81 -13.92
CA VAL A 657 58.31 25.70 -14.04
C VAL A 657 57.27 25.00 -14.92
N ASP A 658 56.13 24.60 -14.34
CA ASP A 658 54.97 24.15 -15.12
C ASP A 658 54.18 25.36 -15.65
N THR A 659 53.96 25.39 -16.96
CA THR A 659 53.30 26.50 -17.64
C THR A 659 51.78 26.48 -17.44
N SER A 660 51.23 27.57 -16.91
CA SER A 660 49.79 27.88 -16.98
C SER A 660 49.58 29.31 -17.45
N MET A 661 49.52 29.51 -18.77
CA MET A 661 49.36 30.81 -19.41
C MET A 661 47.89 31.26 -19.42
N LEU A 662 47.55 32.23 -18.58
CA LEU A 662 46.42 33.14 -18.80
C LEU A 662 46.93 34.58 -18.66
N GLY A 663 46.55 35.45 -19.59
CA GLY A 663 47.28 36.71 -19.82
C GLY A 663 47.33 37.65 -18.62
N GLN A 664 48.53 38.10 -18.25
CA GLN A 664 48.71 39.29 -17.44
C GLN A 664 48.34 40.52 -18.26
N LEU A 665 47.59 41.45 -17.67
CA LEU A 665 47.70 42.86 -18.07
C LEU A 665 49.05 43.38 -17.55
N GLU A 666 49.69 44.24 -18.33
CA GLU A 666 50.85 45.03 -17.89
C GLU A 666 50.41 46.14 -16.92
N GLY A 667 50.03 45.74 -15.70
CA GLY A 667 49.99 46.64 -14.56
C GLY A 667 51.43 46.96 -14.14
N ILE A 668 51.84 48.22 -14.34
CA ILE A 668 53.18 48.70 -13.99
C ILE A 668 53.40 48.52 -12.48
N THR A 669 54.16 47.50 -12.12
CA THR A 669 54.62 47.29 -10.74
C THR A 669 55.85 48.16 -10.51
N MET A 670 55.63 49.39 -10.07
CA MET A 670 56.68 50.11 -9.35
C MET A 670 57.00 49.36 -8.06
N ASP A 671 58.29 49.21 -7.78
CA ASP A 671 58.78 48.57 -6.57
C ASP A 671 58.39 49.39 -5.33
N PHE A 672 57.44 48.86 -4.57
CA PHE A 672 57.17 49.22 -3.19
C PHE A 672 57.20 47.94 -2.37
N GLY A 673 58.21 47.82 -1.50
CA GLY A 673 58.54 46.59 -0.79
C GLY A 673 57.41 46.01 0.07
N GLU A 674 57.51 44.71 0.32
CA GLU A 674 56.57 43.80 1.00
C GLU A 674 55.55 44.48 1.93
N SER A 675 54.42 44.93 1.35
CA SER A 675 53.31 45.49 2.12
C SER A 675 52.40 44.39 2.65
N ASP A 676 51.80 44.65 3.81
CA ASP A 676 50.84 43.77 4.49
C ASP A 676 49.65 43.38 3.59
N GLU A 677 49.35 44.21 2.58
CA GLU A 677 48.30 43.95 1.59
C GLU A 677 48.63 42.76 0.67
N THR A 678 49.89 42.60 0.28
CA THR A 678 50.34 41.45 -0.53
C THR A 678 50.29 40.15 0.26
N SER A 679 50.66 40.20 1.55
CA SER A 679 50.52 39.09 2.51
C SER A 679 49.04 38.71 2.67
N ARG A 680 48.17 39.70 2.92
CA ARG A 680 46.71 39.52 3.01
C ARG A 680 46.11 38.93 1.73
N GLU A 681 46.50 39.40 0.55
CA GLU A 681 46.06 38.82 -0.72
C GLU A 681 46.51 37.37 -0.89
N ASN A 682 47.76 37.04 -0.56
CA ASN A 682 48.28 35.68 -0.66
C ASN A 682 47.57 34.73 0.31
N LEU A 683 47.20 35.20 1.50
CA LEU A 683 46.37 34.45 2.45
C LEU A 683 44.95 34.20 1.91
N ILE A 684 44.33 35.22 1.29
CA ILE A 684 43.01 35.12 0.64
C ILE A 684 43.06 34.14 -0.54
N LYS A 685 44.08 34.24 -1.40
CA LYS A 685 44.33 33.33 -2.54
C LYS A 685 44.52 31.89 -2.03
N SER A 686 45.32 31.68 -0.99
CA SER A 686 45.52 30.37 -0.36
C SER A 686 44.23 29.77 0.19
N HIS A 687 43.41 30.56 0.91
CA HIS A 687 42.11 30.14 1.41
C HIS A 687 41.15 29.72 0.29
N TYR A 688 41.00 30.52 -0.77
CA TYR A 688 40.12 30.18 -1.89
C TYR A 688 40.63 29.00 -2.72
N THR A 689 41.94 28.88 -2.95
CA THR A 689 42.54 27.69 -3.60
C THR A 689 42.32 26.42 -2.78
N THR A 690 42.49 26.49 -1.46
CA THR A 690 42.19 25.37 -0.54
C THR A 690 40.71 24.99 -0.58
N ARG A 691 39.81 25.99 -0.62
CA ARG A 691 38.36 25.76 -0.73
C ARG A 691 37.96 25.17 -2.08
N LEU A 692 38.59 25.59 -3.18
CA LEU A 692 38.40 25.02 -4.52
C LEU A 692 38.90 23.58 -4.61
N ALA A 693 40.04 23.27 -4.00
CA ALA A 693 40.54 21.89 -3.88
C ALA A 693 39.57 21.01 -3.07
N GLN A 694 39.07 21.52 -1.92
CA GLN A 694 38.10 20.81 -1.09
C GLN A 694 36.77 20.53 -1.83
N LEU A 695 36.24 21.51 -2.57
CA LEU A 695 35.03 21.36 -3.38
C LEU A 695 35.24 20.39 -4.56
N THR A 696 36.40 20.44 -5.21
CA THR A 696 36.78 19.47 -6.27
C THR A 696 36.85 18.05 -5.72
N ALA A 697 37.46 17.83 -4.55
CA ALA A 697 37.53 16.52 -3.91
C ALA A 697 36.12 16.01 -3.49
N GLN A 698 35.28 16.88 -2.92
CA GLN A 698 33.88 16.53 -2.61
C GLN A 698 33.10 16.13 -3.87
N ARG A 699 33.29 16.85 -4.99
CA ARG A 699 32.66 16.53 -6.27
C ARG A 699 33.11 15.16 -6.80
N GLN A 700 34.40 14.86 -6.80
CA GLN A 700 34.93 13.55 -7.20
C GLN A 700 34.34 12.39 -6.37
N VAL A 701 34.17 12.59 -5.06
CA VAL A 701 33.54 11.61 -4.16
C VAL A 701 32.04 11.43 -4.45
N VAL A 702 31.34 12.49 -4.89
CA VAL A 702 29.94 12.39 -5.33
C VAL A 702 29.84 11.68 -6.69
N ASP A 703 30.66 12.06 -7.66
CA ASP A 703 30.67 11.45 -9.00
C ASP A 703 30.99 9.94 -8.92
N GLY A 704 31.95 9.53 -8.07
CA GLY A 704 32.23 8.12 -7.79
C GLY A 704 31.06 7.36 -7.16
N LYS A 705 30.30 7.99 -6.25
CA LYS A 705 29.06 7.39 -5.69
C LYS A 705 27.97 7.23 -6.75
N VAL A 706 27.80 8.21 -7.64
CA VAL A 706 26.84 8.14 -8.75
C VAL A 706 27.20 6.98 -9.71
N VAL A 707 28.48 6.80 -10.03
CA VAL A 707 28.95 5.65 -10.83
C VAL A 707 28.63 4.33 -10.13
N ASN A 708 28.96 4.19 -8.84
CA ASN A 708 28.67 2.98 -8.06
C ASN A 708 27.17 2.66 -8.05
N PHE A 709 26.31 3.61 -7.67
CA PHE A 709 24.85 3.39 -7.67
C PHE A 709 24.31 3.07 -9.06
N SER A 710 24.85 3.65 -10.13
CA SER A 710 24.45 3.27 -11.50
C SER A 710 24.78 1.81 -11.84
N SER A 711 25.89 1.29 -11.30
CA SER A 711 26.31 -0.10 -11.47
C SER A 711 25.45 -1.05 -10.64
N GLU A 712 25.10 -0.66 -9.41
CA GLU A 712 24.20 -1.40 -8.52
C GLU A 712 22.78 -1.50 -9.10
N CYS A 713 22.21 -0.37 -9.55
CA CYS A 713 20.91 -0.36 -10.23
C CYS A 713 20.91 -1.25 -11.48
N ARG A 714 21.98 -1.23 -12.29
CA ARG A 714 22.13 -2.10 -13.47
C ARG A 714 22.27 -3.58 -13.09
N ALA A 715 22.93 -3.90 -11.98
CA ALA A 715 23.03 -5.27 -11.46
C ALA A 715 21.69 -5.77 -10.89
N LEU A 716 20.96 -4.92 -10.17
CA LEU A 716 19.62 -5.20 -9.65
C LEU A 716 18.61 -5.40 -10.79
N GLN A 717 18.63 -4.56 -11.83
CA GLN A 717 17.79 -4.73 -13.02
C GLN A 717 18.03 -6.08 -13.72
N LYS A 718 19.29 -6.52 -13.83
CA LYS A 718 19.62 -7.85 -14.37
C LYS A 718 19.12 -8.98 -13.47
N ARG A 719 19.19 -8.84 -12.14
CA ARG A 719 18.64 -9.82 -11.19
C ARG A 719 17.11 -9.88 -11.25
N LEU A 720 16.44 -8.74 -11.42
CA LEU A 720 14.99 -8.66 -11.59
C LEU A 720 14.55 -9.43 -12.83
N ALA A 721 15.13 -9.15 -13.99
CA ALA A 721 14.78 -9.82 -15.26
C ALA A 721 15.01 -11.34 -15.22
N LEU A 722 16.01 -11.82 -14.48
CA LEU A 722 16.23 -13.26 -14.26
C LEU A 722 15.17 -13.87 -13.33
N ALA A 723 14.74 -13.15 -12.29
CA ALA A 723 13.67 -13.58 -11.38
C ALA A 723 12.29 -13.55 -12.07
N GLU A 724 12.04 -12.58 -12.95
CA GLU A 724 10.83 -12.50 -13.77
C GLU A 724 10.75 -13.69 -14.73
N LYS A 725 11.84 -14.01 -15.45
CA LYS A 725 11.89 -15.20 -16.32
C LYS A 725 11.75 -16.52 -15.55
N ALA A 726 12.27 -16.61 -14.32
CA ALA A 726 12.07 -17.78 -13.46
C ALA A 726 10.60 -17.90 -13.01
N LYS A 727 9.95 -16.78 -12.66
CA LYS A 727 8.52 -16.72 -12.33
C LYS A 727 7.65 -17.13 -13.53
N GLU A 728 7.96 -16.67 -14.74
CA GLU A 728 7.27 -17.06 -15.98
C GLU A 728 7.31 -18.59 -16.16
N LYS A 729 8.51 -19.19 -16.09
CA LYS A 729 8.69 -20.64 -16.16
C LYS A 729 7.89 -21.40 -15.10
N HIS A 730 7.86 -20.92 -13.85
CA HIS A 730 7.06 -21.55 -12.79
C HIS A 730 5.54 -21.37 -12.99
N VAL A 731 5.09 -20.30 -13.65
CA VAL A 731 3.68 -20.15 -14.05
C VAL A 731 3.31 -21.11 -15.17
N GLU A 732 4.18 -21.34 -16.15
CA GLU A 732 3.99 -22.36 -17.19
C GLU A 732 3.94 -23.78 -16.58
N GLU A 733 4.90 -24.12 -15.70
CA GLU A 733 4.92 -25.38 -14.96
C GLU A 733 3.62 -25.60 -14.17
N LEU A 734 3.16 -24.58 -13.41
CA LEU A 734 1.92 -24.64 -12.65
C LEU A 734 0.69 -24.81 -13.56
N GLN A 735 0.64 -24.15 -14.71
CA GLN A 735 -0.43 -24.35 -15.70
C GLN A 735 -0.44 -25.77 -16.27
N THR A 736 0.73 -26.37 -16.55
CA THR A 736 0.80 -27.77 -17.01
C THR A 736 0.38 -28.75 -15.91
N ALA A 737 0.84 -28.55 -14.67
CA ALA A 737 0.42 -29.35 -13.52
C ALA A 737 -1.10 -29.27 -13.29
N HIS A 738 -1.69 -28.08 -13.42
CA HIS A 738 -3.14 -27.90 -13.27
C HIS A 738 -3.93 -28.63 -14.36
N LYS A 739 -3.49 -28.57 -15.63
CA LYS A 739 -4.08 -29.34 -16.74
C LYS A 739 -4.04 -30.85 -16.50
N ASN A 740 -2.91 -31.36 -15.99
CA ASN A 740 -2.76 -32.77 -15.64
C ASN A 740 -3.70 -33.17 -14.49
N VAL A 741 -3.87 -32.31 -13.47
CA VAL A 741 -4.84 -32.53 -12.38
C VAL A 741 -6.28 -32.57 -12.91
N THR A 742 -6.68 -31.65 -13.80
CA THR A 742 -8.03 -31.69 -14.38
C THR A 742 -8.26 -32.93 -15.24
N GLN A 743 -7.27 -33.37 -16.04
CA GLN A 743 -7.39 -34.60 -16.82
C GLN A 743 -7.54 -35.83 -15.91
N LEU A 744 -6.75 -35.93 -14.84
CA LEU A 744 -6.86 -37.02 -13.86
C LEU A 744 -8.19 -37.00 -13.10
N GLN A 745 -8.81 -35.82 -12.91
CA GLN A 745 -10.15 -35.70 -12.35
C GLN A 745 -11.23 -36.18 -13.32
N ASP A 746 -11.13 -35.87 -14.61
CA ASP A 746 -12.06 -36.37 -15.65
C ASP A 746 -11.94 -37.89 -15.82
N GLU A 747 -10.72 -38.44 -15.80
CA GLU A 747 -10.45 -39.88 -15.82
C GLU A 747 -10.98 -40.59 -14.57
N LEU A 748 -10.84 -39.97 -13.39
CA LEU A 748 -11.42 -40.48 -12.13
C LEU A 748 -12.95 -40.43 -12.14
N GLN A 749 -13.55 -39.35 -12.67
CA GLN A 749 -15.01 -39.23 -12.73
C GLN A 749 -15.62 -40.23 -13.71
N THR A 750 -15.01 -40.42 -14.88
CA THR A 750 -15.48 -41.37 -15.90
C THR A 750 -15.34 -42.82 -15.44
N THR A 751 -14.22 -43.19 -14.80
CA THR A 751 -14.06 -44.52 -14.18
C THR A 751 -15.04 -44.75 -13.03
N THR A 752 -15.21 -43.79 -12.12
CA THR A 752 -16.21 -43.86 -11.03
C THR A 752 -17.62 -44.10 -11.57
N ARG A 753 -18.05 -43.32 -12.57
CA ARG A 753 -19.37 -43.45 -13.21
C ARG A 753 -19.53 -44.78 -13.95
N SER A 754 -18.45 -45.36 -14.49
CA SER A 754 -18.47 -46.70 -15.09
C SER A 754 -18.71 -47.77 -14.03
N TYR A 755 -18.01 -47.73 -12.89
CA TYR A 755 -18.24 -48.67 -11.79
C TYR A 755 -19.63 -48.51 -11.16
N GLU A 756 -20.11 -47.28 -10.99
CA GLU A 756 -21.48 -46.99 -10.54
C GLU A 756 -22.53 -47.59 -11.48
N SER A 757 -22.35 -47.45 -12.80
CA SER A 757 -23.23 -48.07 -13.80
C SER A 757 -23.17 -49.61 -13.77
N GLN A 758 -21.99 -50.20 -13.59
CA GLN A 758 -21.83 -51.65 -13.43
C GLN A 758 -22.52 -52.17 -12.16
N LEU A 759 -22.34 -51.48 -11.02
CA LEU A 759 -23.01 -51.80 -9.77
C LEU A 759 -24.54 -51.63 -9.85
N SER A 760 -25.02 -50.64 -10.59
CA SER A 760 -26.44 -50.45 -10.88
C SER A 760 -27.01 -51.62 -11.69
N MET A 761 -26.36 -52.02 -12.79
CA MET A 761 -26.78 -53.18 -13.59
C MET A 761 -26.71 -54.50 -12.80
N MET A 762 -25.70 -54.70 -11.95
CA MET A 762 -25.64 -55.85 -11.04
C MET A 762 -26.78 -55.83 -10.02
N SER A 763 -27.14 -54.67 -9.47
CA SER A 763 -28.23 -54.50 -8.51
C SER A 763 -29.60 -54.78 -9.14
N GLU A 764 -29.83 -54.29 -10.36
CA GLU A 764 -31.03 -54.56 -11.15
C GLU A 764 -31.15 -56.04 -11.54
N HIS A 765 -30.04 -56.68 -11.94
CA HIS A 765 -29.99 -58.12 -12.19
C HIS A 765 -30.27 -58.95 -10.92
N LEU A 766 -29.72 -58.55 -9.77
CA LEU A 766 -30.02 -59.18 -8.47
C LEU A 766 -31.48 -58.98 -8.06
N CYS A 767 -32.08 -57.82 -8.34
CA CYS A 767 -33.52 -57.59 -8.14
C CYS A 767 -34.36 -58.55 -8.98
N SER A 768 -34.10 -58.61 -10.30
CA SER A 768 -34.81 -59.53 -11.20
C SER A 768 -34.58 -61.01 -10.85
N MET A 769 -33.41 -61.38 -10.31
CA MET A 769 -33.15 -62.74 -9.82
C MET A 769 -33.94 -63.03 -8.54
N ASN A 770 -34.01 -62.10 -7.59
CA ASN A 770 -34.81 -62.23 -6.36
C ASN A 770 -36.31 -62.27 -6.66
N GLU A 771 -36.81 -61.51 -7.63
CA GLU A 771 -38.19 -61.59 -8.14
C GLU A 771 -38.50 -62.99 -8.68
N LYS A 772 -37.61 -63.55 -9.53
CA LYS A 772 -37.75 -64.91 -10.07
C LYS A 772 -37.70 -65.98 -8.97
N LEU A 773 -36.79 -65.86 -8.01
CA LEU A 773 -36.71 -66.77 -6.85
C LEU A 773 -37.95 -66.67 -5.95
N THR A 774 -38.53 -65.48 -5.80
CA THR A 774 -39.78 -65.27 -5.05
C THR A 774 -40.96 -65.91 -5.78
N ALA A 775 -41.12 -65.66 -7.08
CA ALA A 775 -42.17 -66.27 -7.90
C ALA A 775 -42.06 -67.81 -7.96
N GLN A 776 -40.84 -68.36 -8.01
CA GLN A 776 -40.62 -69.81 -7.88
C GLN A 776 -41.00 -70.33 -6.48
N LYS A 777 -40.71 -69.56 -5.42
CA LYS A 777 -41.09 -69.94 -4.06
C LYS A 777 -42.61 -69.89 -3.85
N ASP A 778 -43.29 -68.89 -4.41
CA ASP A 778 -44.75 -68.81 -4.39
C ASP A 778 -45.40 -69.99 -5.15
N GLN A 779 -44.83 -70.39 -6.29
CA GLN A 779 -45.25 -71.63 -6.98
C GLN A 779 -45.02 -72.89 -6.11
N ILE A 780 -43.86 -73.00 -5.45
CA ILE A 780 -43.55 -74.12 -4.56
C ILE A 780 -44.52 -74.17 -3.37
N ASP A 781 -44.83 -73.04 -2.75
CA ASP A 781 -45.72 -73.00 -1.59
C ASP A 781 -47.20 -73.15 -1.98
N ALA A 782 -47.60 -72.72 -3.19
CA ALA A 782 -48.90 -73.07 -3.79
C ALA A 782 -49.02 -74.58 -4.06
N LEU A 783 -47.97 -75.24 -4.56
CA LEU A 783 -47.94 -76.69 -4.74
C LEU A 783 -47.99 -77.44 -3.40
N LYS A 784 -47.33 -76.94 -2.34
CA LYS A 784 -47.46 -77.49 -0.98
C LYS A 784 -48.86 -77.30 -0.38
N LEU A 785 -49.54 -76.20 -0.70
CA LEU A 785 -50.94 -75.97 -0.30
C LEU A 785 -51.88 -76.97 -0.98
N ALA A 786 -51.68 -77.23 -2.28
CA ALA A 786 -52.42 -78.26 -3.02
C ALA A 786 -52.15 -79.70 -2.51
N ALA A 787 -51.00 -79.95 -1.89
CA ALA A 787 -50.60 -81.27 -1.38
C ALA A 787 -51.19 -81.65 0.01
N LYS A 788 -52.03 -80.80 0.65
CA LYS A 788 -52.65 -81.14 1.94
C LYS A 788 -53.93 -81.99 1.76
N PRO A 789 -54.01 -83.21 2.33
CA PRO A 789 -55.16 -84.10 2.13
C PRO A 789 -56.40 -83.67 2.92
N ASN A 790 -57.53 -83.53 2.22
CA ASN A 790 -58.79 -83.03 2.75
C ASN A 790 -59.63 -84.14 3.44
N LYS A 791 -59.43 -84.36 4.74
CA LYS A 791 -60.22 -85.32 5.55
C LYS A 791 -61.58 -84.72 5.98
N LYS A 792 -62.65 -85.10 5.29
CA LYS A 792 -64.04 -84.84 5.71
C LYS A 792 -64.42 -85.63 6.97
N GLY A 793 -65.05 -84.96 7.94
CA GLY A 793 -65.78 -85.55 9.07
C GLY A 793 -67.21 -84.98 9.12
N LYS A 794 -68.17 -85.72 9.67
CA LYS A 794 -69.61 -85.38 9.62
C LYS A 794 -70.14 -84.75 10.92
N SER A 795 -71.28 -84.08 10.77
CA SER A 795 -72.20 -83.61 11.81
C SER A 795 -71.75 -82.35 12.55
N LYS A 796 -72.67 -81.45 12.95
CA LYS A 796 -74.14 -81.52 12.91
C LYS A 796 -74.74 -80.22 12.36
#